data_AF-E6KR36-F1
#
_entry.id   AF-E6KR36-F1
#
_cell.length_a   1.000
_cell.length_b   1.000
_cell.length_c   1.000
_cell.angle_alpha   90.00
_cell.angle_beta   90.00
_cell.angle_gamma   90.00
#
_symmetry.space_group_name_H-M   'P 1'
#
loop_
_entity.id
_entity.type
_entity.pdbx_description
1 polymer ?
#
loop_
_entity_poly.entity_id
_entity_poly.type
_entity_poly.pdbx_seq_one_letter_code
_entity_poly.pdbx_strand_id
1 'polypeptide(L)'
;MSAETTTSNNTAASGHVTIVFTSDWGVSTGVGQAGRTHSTVERGSDGQPVVRGTVIAGVLREQAFIAARALDSAAGTPDASGSRDASGGPDIQKGPWESFTEWLFGQHPDLSPGPHSHPRHVVFTDASPIAYLPVHDTVSLSIDPTTGTARDQFLRFTERAAAGILTGSFTLIDEAGAVCSDPATVNAARFLLGVAGLMVRGIGSGRSGGDGECTVAVADRDNMADGQLDGEAADALARIKESVARESGASSQDFTYTTADVVAVASALRGLARKPLSQVPPLPLTAKERKRLDVTMPSGDGDEAGATWYEATLDIVLDSPVVSYEVPFSNEVRSLDFLRGTVLVPWLHGLLRRKFPDDDLVGSAIVSGDLRIGDALPVYRDTPGLPIPFVFEEEKVPTDVDPEDKSSKKKPCTLFNRHIPIAAQECGRNTVPLRNRYVFLPLSSDEPDEHDGADVSVTGWVGKPTLIGRQSTAIDSSTGAAKDASLFLVRALPAGLRLRCSVVVSARLLAVLRPTVTGEDAISSGSTQTVELDLEITQEKALLGSRKLTGTFGRARCTLSKEFRRVGSTPSPLQGSTKSGDASVSSRDLIEVSLWFISDVLARSSALGPGGTVKDLELAFRRAGISLQAVQESSGGDSRLPCPEQDEEPCPSGTDDGTDPRNRKHIVTAIRHRRVDSWSPADNVPRATRLAIQAGSVIRISVASEQLDTLKALGHVGVGELTPQGYGRFKVDSHALRKPKLPLIKTVSKCFTDSGSETRQ
;
A
#
# COMPACT_ATOMS: atom_id res chain seq x y z
N MET A 1 48.80 -2.20 40.25
CA MET A 1 47.54 -2.31 41.01
C MET A 1 46.47 -2.70 40.04
N SER A 2 46.01 -3.94 40.15
CA SER A 2 45.08 -4.58 39.23
C SER A 2 43.71 -3.93 39.34
N ALA A 3 43.15 -3.51 38.21
CA ALA A 3 41.75 -3.15 38.10
C ALA A 3 40.93 -4.44 38.22
N GLU A 4 40.09 -4.51 39.25
CA GLU A 4 39.10 -5.55 39.42
C GLU A 4 38.17 -5.61 38.22
N THR A 5 37.97 -6.84 37.78
CA THR A 5 37.00 -7.28 36.79
C THR A 5 35.59 -6.94 37.25
N THR A 6 34.93 -5.98 36.60
CA THR A 6 33.48 -5.79 36.77
C THR A 6 32.74 -6.75 35.84
N THR A 7 32.34 -7.84 36.46
CA THR A 7 31.34 -8.84 36.10
C THR A 7 30.28 -8.33 35.11
N SER A 8 30.09 -9.11 34.04
CA SER A 8 28.91 -9.08 33.18
C SER A 8 27.64 -9.26 34.02
N ASN A 9 26.84 -8.20 34.14
CA ASN A 9 25.50 -8.29 34.71
C ASN A 9 24.62 -9.13 33.77
N ASN A 10 24.52 -10.43 34.04
CA ASN A 10 23.46 -11.30 33.53
C ASN A 10 22.13 -10.87 34.16
N THR A 11 21.53 -9.82 33.62
CA THR A 11 20.15 -9.47 33.89
C THR A 11 19.27 -10.59 33.34
N ALA A 12 18.46 -11.25 34.18
CA ALA A 12 17.59 -12.32 33.73
C ALA A 12 16.59 -11.78 32.70
N ALA A 13 16.67 -12.25 31.46
CA ALA A 13 15.78 -11.82 30.38
C ALA A 13 14.34 -12.24 30.68
N SER A 14 13.38 -11.37 30.38
CA SER A 14 11.95 -11.68 30.50
C SER A 14 11.48 -12.64 29.39
N GLY A 15 12.20 -12.73 28.28
CA GLY A 15 12.03 -13.76 27.27
C GLY A 15 12.97 -13.59 26.07
N HIS A 16 12.80 -14.45 25.08
CA HIS A 16 13.65 -14.51 23.87
C HIS A 16 12.87 -14.09 22.63
N VAL A 17 13.59 -13.46 21.69
CA VAL A 17 13.08 -13.12 20.36
C VAL A 17 13.94 -13.83 19.33
N THR A 18 13.29 -14.57 18.44
CA THR A 18 13.95 -15.27 17.34
C THR A 18 13.40 -14.76 16.02
N ILE A 19 14.29 -14.40 15.10
CA ILE A 19 13.96 -13.90 13.76
C ILE A 19 14.60 -14.85 12.75
N VAL A 20 13.77 -15.50 11.93
CA VAL A 20 14.23 -16.38 10.85
C VAL A 20 13.93 -15.72 9.51
N PHE A 21 14.96 -15.24 8.83
CA PHE A 21 14.86 -14.67 7.49
C PHE A 21 14.88 -15.77 6.43
N THR A 22 13.82 -15.92 5.65
CA THR A 22 13.72 -16.89 4.55
C THR A 22 14.14 -16.32 3.20
N SER A 23 14.40 -15.01 3.13
CA SER A 23 15.01 -14.34 2.00
C SER A 23 16.23 -13.54 2.43
N ASP A 24 16.96 -13.03 1.44
CA ASP A 24 17.96 -11.99 1.69
C ASP A 24 17.31 -10.80 2.40
N TRP A 25 18.08 -10.09 3.20
CA TRP A 25 17.57 -8.98 3.98
C TRP A 25 18.62 -7.89 4.13
N GLY A 26 18.15 -6.69 4.49
CA GLY A 26 19.03 -5.57 4.79
C GLY A 26 18.28 -4.53 5.60
N VAL A 27 18.66 -4.42 6.85
CA VAL A 27 18.43 -3.23 7.68
C VAL A 27 19.65 -2.34 7.42
N SER A 28 19.44 -1.20 6.75
CA SER A 28 20.53 -0.36 6.25
C SER A 28 20.79 0.80 7.19
N THR A 29 22.07 1.10 7.41
CA THR A 29 22.55 2.32 8.12
C THR A 29 22.35 3.60 7.30
N GLY A 30 21.99 3.49 6.01
CA GLY A 30 21.94 4.62 5.09
C GLY A 30 23.31 5.09 4.56
N VAL A 31 24.41 4.45 4.98
CA VAL A 31 25.79 4.76 4.54
C VAL A 31 26.43 3.60 3.79
N GLY A 32 27.15 3.94 2.72
CA GLY A 32 27.88 3.01 1.85
C GLY A 32 29.41 3.19 1.94
N GLN A 33 30.17 2.22 1.45
CA GLN A 33 31.62 2.37 1.23
C GLN A 33 31.88 3.12 -0.08
N ALA A 34 32.53 4.28 -0.01
CA ALA A 34 32.84 5.12 -1.17
C ALA A 34 33.58 4.32 -2.26
N GLY A 35 33.06 4.35 -3.49
CA GLY A 35 33.65 3.66 -4.64
C GLY A 35 33.35 2.16 -4.75
N ARG A 36 32.62 1.55 -3.80
CA ARG A 36 32.33 0.10 -3.80
C ARG A 36 30.84 -0.22 -3.57
N THR A 37 30.28 0.19 -2.44
CA THR A 37 28.91 -0.20 -2.03
C THR A 37 28.12 1.02 -1.60
N HIS A 38 26.90 1.22 -2.11
CA HIS A 38 26.08 2.42 -1.88
C HIS A 38 25.26 2.37 -0.57
N SER A 39 25.04 1.18 -0.01
CA SER A 39 24.33 0.97 1.25
C SER A 39 24.85 -0.30 1.90
N THR A 40 25.26 -0.21 3.17
CA THR A 40 25.73 -1.35 3.96
C THR A 40 24.64 -1.87 4.91
N VAL A 41 24.71 -3.16 5.25
CA VAL A 41 23.86 -3.76 6.29
C VAL A 41 24.38 -3.35 7.67
N GLU A 42 23.48 -3.08 8.62
CA GLU A 42 23.86 -2.81 10.01
C GLU A 42 24.62 -3.99 10.61
N ARG A 43 25.72 -3.70 11.32
CA ARG A 43 26.57 -4.72 11.94
C ARG A 43 26.71 -4.53 13.45
N GLY A 44 26.83 -5.64 14.17
CA GLY A 44 27.19 -5.68 15.57
C GLY A 44 28.67 -5.32 15.80
N SER A 45 29.10 -5.32 17.07
CA SER A 45 30.49 -5.12 17.45
C SER A 45 31.43 -6.23 16.96
N ASP A 46 30.87 -7.39 16.62
CA ASP A 46 31.54 -8.56 16.05
C ASP A 46 31.65 -8.50 14.52
N GLY A 47 31.15 -7.43 13.88
CA GLY A 47 31.17 -7.26 12.43
C GLY A 47 30.13 -8.10 11.68
N GLN A 48 29.27 -8.84 12.38
CA GLN A 48 28.20 -9.63 11.76
C GLN A 48 26.92 -8.80 11.56
N PRO A 49 26.08 -9.11 10.56
CA PRO A 49 24.79 -8.45 10.35
C PRO A 49 23.90 -8.54 11.59
N VAL A 50 23.28 -7.43 12.00
CA VAL A 50 22.45 -7.38 13.22
C VAL A 50 21.11 -6.70 12.94
N VAL A 51 20.05 -7.11 13.65
CA VAL A 51 18.79 -6.36 13.70
C VAL A 51 18.70 -5.66 15.05
N ARG A 52 18.68 -4.33 15.06
CA ARG A 52 18.71 -3.55 16.31
C ARG A 52 17.45 -3.75 17.15
N GLY A 53 17.61 -3.73 18.47
CA GLY A 53 16.49 -3.82 19.41
C GLY A 53 15.42 -2.75 19.18
N THR A 54 15.81 -1.55 18.71
CA THR A 54 14.88 -0.47 18.33
C THR A 54 14.02 -0.82 17.12
N VAL A 55 14.56 -1.56 16.15
CA VAL A 55 13.83 -2.06 14.98
C VAL A 55 12.85 -3.13 15.41
N ILE A 56 13.28 -4.07 16.26
CA ILE A 56 12.44 -5.14 16.82
C ILE A 56 11.25 -4.53 17.59
N ALA A 57 11.52 -3.55 18.46
CA ALA A 57 10.50 -2.84 19.21
C ALA A 57 9.49 -2.14 18.29
N GLY A 58 9.97 -1.47 17.24
CA GLY A 58 9.11 -0.78 16.28
C GLY A 58 8.17 -1.72 15.52
N VAL A 59 8.69 -2.87 15.08
CA VAL A 59 7.93 -3.87 14.34
C VAL A 59 6.92 -4.58 15.23
N LEU A 60 7.28 -4.95 16.46
CA LEU A 60 6.38 -5.63 17.39
C LEU A 60 5.32 -4.71 17.99
N ARG A 61 5.62 -3.43 18.22
CA ARG A 61 4.68 -2.47 18.82
C ARG A 61 3.36 -2.39 18.06
N GLU A 62 3.42 -2.19 16.75
CA GLU A 62 2.21 -2.06 15.92
C GLU A 62 1.37 -3.34 15.97
N GLN A 63 2.02 -4.49 15.78
CA GLN A 63 1.32 -5.78 15.79
C GLN A 63 0.73 -6.08 17.17
N ALA A 64 1.39 -5.65 18.24
CA ALA A 64 0.88 -5.75 19.59
C ALA A 64 -0.38 -4.91 19.80
N PHE A 65 -0.44 -3.67 19.29
CA PHE A 65 -1.67 -2.85 19.39
C PHE A 65 -2.84 -3.45 18.59
N ILE A 66 -2.56 -4.00 17.40
CA ILE A 66 -3.59 -4.71 16.61
C ILE A 66 -4.08 -5.96 17.34
N ALA A 67 -3.15 -6.76 17.89
CA ALA A 67 -3.48 -7.96 18.65
C ALA A 67 -4.27 -7.64 19.92
N ALA A 68 -3.86 -6.62 20.67
CA ALA A 68 -4.51 -6.18 21.89
C ALA A 68 -5.95 -5.73 21.65
N ARG A 69 -6.18 -4.93 20.60
CA ARG A 69 -7.54 -4.54 20.20
C ARG A 69 -8.40 -5.75 19.88
N ALA A 70 -7.88 -6.68 19.10
CA ALA A 70 -8.60 -7.90 18.75
C ALA A 70 -8.95 -8.75 20.00
N LEU A 71 -8.06 -8.80 20.99
CA LEU A 71 -8.27 -9.52 22.26
C LEU A 71 -9.32 -8.83 23.14
N ASP A 72 -9.22 -7.51 23.30
CA ASP A 72 -10.18 -6.72 24.09
C ASP A 72 -11.58 -6.79 23.51
N SER A 73 -11.69 -6.60 22.19
CA SER A 73 -12.98 -6.75 21.53
C SER A 73 -13.54 -8.18 21.69
N ALA A 74 -12.70 -9.22 21.64
CA ALA A 74 -13.16 -10.60 21.82
C ALA A 74 -13.62 -10.89 23.27
N ALA A 75 -13.07 -10.16 24.24
CA ALA A 75 -13.46 -10.24 25.64
C ALA A 75 -14.79 -9.48 25.95
N GLY A 76 -15.37 -8.79 24.97
CA GLY A 76 -16.60 -8.02 25.14
C GLY A 76 -16.42 -6.75 25.98
N THR A 77 -15.18 -6.28 26.16
CA THR A 77 -14.94 -4.94 26.69
C THR A 77 -15.32 -3.92 25.63
N PRO A 78 -16.17 -2.92 25.94
CA PRO A 78 -16.60 -1.94 24.97
C PRO A 78 -15.38 -1.23 24.42
N ASP A 79 -15.33 -1.17 23.10
CA ASP A 79 -14.41 -0.37 22.34
C ASP A 79 -14.55 1.10 22.73
N ALA A 80 -13.42 1.70 23.07
CA ALA A 80 -13.14 3.12 23.21
C ALA A 80 -13.63 4.01 22.02
N SER A 81 -14.25 3.43 21.00
CA SER A 81 -14.77 4.11 19.81
C SER A 81 -16.23 3.79 19.47
N GLY A 82 -16.97 3.10 20.36
CA GLY A 82 -18.38 2.73 20.13
C GLY A 82 -19.42 3.70 20.70
N SER A 83 -19.03 4.67 21.53
CA SER A 83 -19.96 5.70 22.05
C SER A 83 -19.91 6.95 21.17
N ARG A 84 -21.08 7.39 20.68
CA ARG A 84 -21.30 8.55 19.81
C ARG A 84 -20.94 9.91 20.45
N ASP A 85 -20.62 9.95 21.75
CA ASP A 85 -20.57 11.20 22.53
C ASP A 85 -19.18 11.50 23.15
N ALA A 86 -18.08 11.15 22.48
CA ALA A 86 -16.73 11.42 23.00
C ALA A 86 -15.94 12.37 22.09
N SER A 87 -16.32 13.65 22.13
CA SER A 87 -15.39 14.75 21.89
C SER A 87 -14.23 14.63 22.89
N GLY A 88 -13.00 14.86 22.42
CA GLY A 88 -11.77 14.42 23.07
C GLY A 88 -11.63 14.81 24.56
N GLY A 89 -11.54 13.80 25.41
CA GLY A 89 -11.10 13.89 26.81
C GLY A 89 -10.15 12.75 27.18
N PRO A 90 -9.33 12.88 28.24
CA PRO A 90 -8.29 11.90 28.63
C PRO A 90 -8.82 10.55 29.15
N ASP A 91 -10.13 10.44 29.41
CA ASP A 91 -10.76 9.32 30.12
C ASP A 91 -11.61 8.42 29.20
N ILE A 92 -11.05 7.97 28.08
CA ILE A 92 -11.67 6.86 27.33
C ILE A 92 -11.27 5.55 28.03
N GLN A 93 -12.27 4.74 28.41
CA GLN A 93 -12.04 3.44 29.07
C GLN A 93 -11.43 2.46 28.06
N LYS A 94 -10.10 2.38 28.04
CA LYS A 94 -9.33 1.43 27.22
C LYS A 94 -9.55 0.01 27.71
N GLY A 95 -9.56 -0.95 26.79
CA GLY A 95 -9.58 -2.36 27.15
C GLY A 95 -8.30 -2.76 27.91
N PRO A 96 -8.34 -3.83 28.72
CA PRO A 96 -7.19 -4.27 29.51
C PRO A 96 -5.93 -4.55 28.67
N TRP A 97 -6.08 -5.14 27.47
CA TRP A 97 -4.93 -5.45 26.61
C TRP A 97 -4.37 -4.21 25.91
N GLU A 98 -5.22 -3.29 25.45
CA GLU A 98 -4.77 -2.03 24.87
C GLU A 98 -4.04 -1.18 25.92
N SER A 99 -4.57 -1.11 27.15
CA SER A 99 -3.92 -0.45 28.28
C SER A 99 -2.57 -1.08 28.62
N PHE A 100 -2.51 -2.42 28.62
CA PHE A 100 -1.27 -3.15 28.86
C PHE A 100 -0.24 -2.96 27.74
N THR A 101 -0.69 -2.87 26.48
CA THR A 101 0.19 -2.61 25.33
C THR A 101 0.74 -1.19 25.37
N GLU A 102 -0.08 -0.23 25.78
CA GLU A 102 0.34 1.14 26.03
C GLU A 102 1.37 1.21 27.15
N TRP A 103 1.17 0.47 28.24
CA TRP A 103 2.18 0.34 29.29
C TRP A 103 3.50 -0.24 28.74
N LEU A 104 3.46 -1.32 27.94
CA LEU A 104 4.67 -1.92 27.36
C LEU A 104 5.43 -0.95 26.44
N PHE A 105 4.74 -0.29 25.52
CA PHE A 105 5.37 0.44 24.42
C PHE A 105 5.27 1.97 24.50
N GLY A 106 4.62 2.50 25.54
CA GLY A 106 4.39 3.92 25.75
C GLY A 106 3.07 4.39 25.15
N GLN A 107 3.01 4.68 23.84
CA GLN A 107 1.85 5.34 23.22
C GLN A 107 1.28 4.57 22.01
N HIS A 108 -0.04 4.67 21.84
CA HIS A 108 -0.77 4.10 20.72
C HIS A 108 -0.32 4.74 19.38
N PRO A 109 0.00 3.95 18.33
CA PRO A 109 0.53 4.43 17.04
C PRO A 109 -0.38 5.33 16.19
N ASP A 110 -1.61 5.62 16.65
CA ASP A 110 -2.66 6.29 15.88
C ASP A 110 -3.32 7.46 16.62
N LEU A 111 -3.01 7.67 17.90
CA LEU A 111 -3.62 8.72 18.72
C LEU A 111 -2.67 9.93 18.79
N SER A 112 -3.25 11.13 18.87
CA SER A 112 -2.45 12.33 19.16
C SER A 112 -1.87 12.23 20.57
N PRO A 113 -0.64 12.73 20.83
CA PRO A 113 -0.04 12.63 22.15
C PRO A 113 -0.92 13.33 23.19
N GLY A 114 -1.25 12.61 24.26
CA GLY A 114 -1.82 13.20 25.47
C GLY A 114 -0.79 14.09 26.19
N PRO A 115 -1.20 14.88 27.19
CA PRO A 115 -0.31 15.80 27.92
C PRO A 115 0.82 15.11 28.70
N HIS A 116 0.80 13.78 28.84
CA HIS A 116 1.78 12.99 29.58
C HIS A 116 2.50 11.98 28.67
N SER A 117 3.82 11.90 28.78
CA SER A 117 4.64 10.88 28.13
C SER A 117 4.57 9.60 28.96
N HIS A 118 4.15 8.48 28.33
CA HIS A 118 4.16 7.18 28.98
C HIS A 118 5.53 6.51 28.78
N PRO A 119 6.21 6.09 29.86
CA PRO A 119 7.49 5.38 29.76
C PRO A 119 7.30 4.01 29.10
N ARG A 120 8.35 3.53 28.41
CA ARG A 120 8.36 2.21 27.76
C ARG A 120 8.88 1.18 28.76
N HIS A 121 8.12 0.11 28.94
CA HIS A 121 8.42 -0.95 29.90
C HIS A 121 8.98 -2.21 29.24
N VAL A 122 9.18 -2.21 27.91
CA VAL A 122 9.87 -3.29 27.19
C VAL A 122 11.14 -2.79 26.51
N VAL A 123 12.24 -3.50 26.75
CA VAL A 123 13.54 -3.25 26.11
C VAL A 123 13.98 -4.51 25.38
N PHE A 124 14.28 -4.37 24.09
CA PHE A 124 14.82 -5.46 23.27
C PHE A 124 16.32 -5.30 23.13
N THR A 125 17.05 -6.41 23.24
CA THR A 125 18.44 -6.45 22.79
C THR A 125 18.50 -6.49 21.27
N ASP A 126 19.67 -6.18 20.73
CA ASP A 126 19.96 -6.49 19.34
C ASP A 126 19.81 -8.01 19.11
N ALA A 127 19.27 -8.38 17.95
CA ALA A 127 19.23 -9.76 17.51
C ALA A 127 20.46 -10.05 16.64
N SER A 128 21.29 -10.97 17.10
CA SER A 128 22.54 -11.37 16.46
C SER A 128 22.40 -12.76 15.84
N PRO A 129 23.14 -13.04 14.75
CA PRO A 129 23.02 -14.30 14.04
C PRO A 129 23.60 -15.45 14.88
N ILE A 130 22.95 -16.61 14.84
CA ILE A 130 23.41 -17.81 15.57
C ILE A 130 24.55 -18.55 14.86
N ALA A 131 24.78 -18.20 13.59
CA ALA A 131 25.80 -18.79 12.73
C ALA A 131 26.24 -17.75 11.69
N TYR A 132 27.33 -18.01 10.97
CA TYR A 132 27.84 -17.05 10.00
C TYR A 132 26.81 -16.80 8.88
N LEU A 133 26.47 -15.52 8.67
CA LEU A 133 25.62 -15.07 7.58
C LEU A 133 26.47 -14.47 6.44
N PRO A 134 26.46 -15.04 5.24
CA PRO A 134 27.15 -14.45 4.11
C PRO A 134 26.47 -13.13 3.72
N VAL A 135 27.31 -12.15 3.43
CA VAL A 135 26.90 -10.82 3.01
C VAL A 135 27.37 -10.62 1.58
N HIS A 136 26.47 -10.20 0.70
CA HIS A 136 26.75 -10.02 -0.72
C HIS A 136 26.15 -8.72 -1.25
N ASP A 137 26.71 -8.22 -2.33
CA ASP A 137 26.22 -7.01 -2.99
C ASP A 137 25.14 -7.37 -4.02
N THR A 138 23.96 -6.80 -3.86
CA THR A 138 22.91 -6.80 -4.88
C THR A 138 23.07 -5.58 -5.79
N VAL A 139 23.06 -5.82 -7.10
CA VAL A 139 23.23 -4.75 -8.10
C VAL A 139 21.87 -4.27 -8.58
N SER A 140 21.66 -2.97 -8.48
CA SER A 140 20.52 -2.26 -9.06
C SER A 140 21.03 -1.35 -10.16
N LEU A 141 20.44 -1.42 -11.35
CA LEU A 141 20.78 -0.59 -12.49
C LEU A 141 19.54 0.08 -13.04
N SER A 142 19.59 1.41 -13.23
CA SER A 142 18.57 2.12 -14.02
C SER A 142 19.00 2.17 -15.47
N ILE A 143 18.16 1.65 -16.36
CA ILE A 143 18.38 1.71 -17.81
C ILE A 143 17.80 3.03 -18.35
N ASP A 144 18.54 3.69 -19.23
CA ASP A 144 18.07 4.83 -19.97
C ASP A 144 17.09 4.34 -21.05
N PRO A 145 15.81 4.77 -20.99
CA PRO A 145 14.80 4.30 -21.93
C PRO A 145 15.00 4.85 -23.35
N THR A 146 15.86 5.85 -23.55
CA THR A 146 16.14 6.48 -24.84
C THR A 146 17.36 5.87 -25.53
N THR A 147 18.42 5.53 -24.78
CA THR A 147 19.65 4.95 -25.34
C THR A 147 19.75 3.44 -25.18
N GLY A 148 18.95 2.82 -24.29
CA GLY A 148 19.04 1.39 -23.97
C GLY A 148 20.26 1.02 -23.14
N THR A 149 21.09 1.98 -22.74
CA THR A 149 22.28 1.77 -21.91
C THR A 149 21.97 1.99 -20.43
N ALA A 150 22.86 1.53 -19.55
CA ALA A 150 22.89 2.00 -18.17
C ALA A 150 22.88 3.54 -18.14
N ARG A 151 22.04 4.16 -17.31
CA ARG A 151 22.16 5.61 -17.06
C ARG A 151 23.47 5.88 -16.34
N ASP A 152 24.14 6.96 -16.72
CA ASP A 152 25.37 7.41 -16.06
C ASP A 152 25.13 7.59 -14.56
N GLN A 153 25.98 6.94 -13.75
CA GLN A 153 25.93 6.96 -12.27
C GLN A 153 24.66 6.33 -11.63
N PHE A 154 23.95 5.44 -12.32
CA PHE A 154 22.79 4.71 -11.76
C PHE A 154 23.04 3.21 -11.51
N LEU A 155 24.31 2.79 -11.50
CA LEU A 155 24.71 1.48 -11.00
C LEU A 155 24.86 1.56 -9.47
N ARG A 156 23.96 0.92 -8.73
CA ARG A 156 23.97 0.89 -7.26
C ARG A 156 24.29 -0.53 -6.78
N PHE A 157 25.23 -0.63 -5.86
CA PHE A 157 25.53 -1.86 -5.12
C PHE A 157 24.92 -1.72 -3.73
N THR A 158 24.02 -2.62 -3.34
CA THR A 158 23.39 -2.64 -2.02
C THR A 158 23.75 -3.93 -1.33
N GLU A 159 24.38 -3.81 -0.18
CA GLU A 159 24.74 -4.95 0.62
C GLU A 159 23.49 -5.63 1.20
N ARG A 160 23.46 -6.95 1.13
CA ARG A 160 22.40 -7.81 1.70
C ARG A 160 23.03 -8.94 2.48
N ALA A 161 22.45 -9.22 3.65
CA ALA A 161 22.71 -10.46 4.37
C ALA A 161 21.81 -11.55 3.79
N ALA A 162 22.34 -12.75 3.64
CA ALA A 162 21.57 -13.90 3.18
C ALA A 162 20.53 -14.36 4.21
N ALA A 163 19.64 -15.25 3.78
CA ALA A 163 18.71 -15.95 4.65
C ALA A 163 19.43 -16.61 5.84
N GLY A 164 18.80 -16.53 7.03
CA GLY A 164 19.33 -17.15 8.23
C GLY A 164 18.64 -16.71 9.52
N ILE A 165 19.22 -17.10 10.65
CA ILE A 165 18.55 -17.07 11.96
C ILE A 165 19.28 -16.12 12.91
N LEU A 166 18.52 -15.18 13.48
CA LEU A 166 19.00 -14.23 14.47
C LEU A 166 18.23 -14.42 15.78
N THR A 167 18.93 -14.24 16.90
CA THR A 167 18.37 -14.36 18.25
C THR A 167 18.71 -13.13 19.07
N GLY A 168 17.73 -12.68 19.85
CA GLY A 168 17.86 -11.63 20.83
C GLY A 168 16.98 -11.95 22.04
N SER A 169 16.86 -11.00 22.93
CA SER A 169 16.06 -11.12 24.14
C SER A 169 15.29 -9.83 24.39
N PHE A 170 14.28 -9.93 25.26
CA PHE A 170 13.60 -8.75 25.78
C PHE A 170 13.55 -8.80 27.30
N THR A 171 13.61 -7.63 27.90
CA THR A 171 13.49 -7.44 29.35
C THR A 171 12.37 -6.46 29.62
N LEU A 172 11.50 -6.80 30.56
CA LEU A 172 10.52 -5.88 31.10
C LEU A 172 11.15 -5.07 32.21
N ILE A 173 10.94 -3.76 32.18
CA ILE A 173 11.44 -2.82 33.18
C ILE A 173 10.29 -2.03 33.77
N ASP A 174 10.42 -1.59 35.02
CA ASP A 174 9.53 -0.61 35.64
C ASP A 174 9.93 0.84 35.26
N GLU A 175 9.19 1.84 35.78
CA GLU A 175 9.47 3.26 35.52
C GLU A 175 10.84 3.71 36.03
N ALA A 176 11.40 3.03 37.03
CA ALA A 176 12.74 3.28 37.56
C ALA A 176 13.84 2.53 36.79
N GLY A 177 13.47 1.74 35.78
CA GLY A 177 14.38 0.92 34.97
C GLY A 177 14.78 -0.40 35.63
N ALA A 178 14.17 -0.78 36.76
CA ALA A 178 14.42 -2.06 37.42
C ALA A 178 13.65 -3.19 36.72
N VAL A 179 14.21 -4.40 36.72
CA VAL A 179 13.63 -5.55 36.00
C VAL A 179 12.30 -5.96 36.63
N CYS A 180 11.24 -5.93 35.83
CA CYS A 180 9.93 -6.41 36.23
C CYS A 180 9.93 -7.96 36.22
N SER A 181 9.79 -8.54 37.41
CA SER A 181 9.79 -9.99 37.63
C SER A 181 8.42 -10.56 37.99
N ASP A 182 7.35 -9.75 37.90
CA ASP A 182 5.99 -10.20 38.19
C ASP A 182 5.56 -11.29 37.17
N PRO A 183 5.30 -12.53 37.62
CA PRO A 183 4.99 -13.63 36.70
C PRO A 183 3.77 -13.38 35.83
N ALA A 184 2.75 -12.68 36.33
CA ALA A 184 1.53 -12.38 35.58
C ALA A 184 1.80 -11.40 34.44
N THR A 185 2.49 -10.30 34.73
CA THR A 185 2.93 -9.29 33.77
C THR A 185 3.84 -9.90 32.70
N VAL A 186 4.81 -10.72 33.12
CA VAL A 186 5.74 -11.40 32.20
C VAL A 186 5.00 -12.37 31.28
N ASN A 187 4.04 -13.15 31.79
CA ASN A 187 3.25 -14.06 30.97
C ASN A 187 2.32 -13.32 30.00
N ALA A 188 1.69 -12.22 30.42
CA ALA A 188 0.87 -11.39 29.55
C ALA A 188 1.70 -10.76 28.42
N ALA A 189 2.90 -10.25 28.72
CA ALA A 189 3.81 -9.72 27.72
C ALA A 189 4.26 -10.79 26.73
N ARG A 190 4.64 -11.99 27.21
CA ARG A 190 5.02 -13.13 26.35
C ARG A 190 3.89 -13.53 25.41
N PHE A 191 2.66 -13.60 25.92
CA PHE A 191 1.49 -13.92 25.10
C PHE A 191 1.26 -12.88 24.01
N LEU A 192 1.16 -11.61 24.39
CA LEU A 192 0.88 -10.51 23.46
C LEU A 192 1.99 -10.35 22.42
N LEU A 193 3.25 -10.34 22.84
CA LEU A 193 4.41 -10.25 21.94
C LEU A 193 4.57 -11.51 21.07
N GLY A 194 4.16 -12.69 21.57
CA GLY A 194 4.11 -13.92 20.80
C GLY A 194 3.12 -13.87 19.65
N VAL A 195 1.90 -13.36 19.91
CA VAL A 195 0.90 -13.10 18.86
C VAL A 195 1.41 -12.04 17.88
N ALA A 196 1.94 -10.94 18.39
CA ALA A 196 2.49 -9.85 17.58
C ALA A 196 3.63 -10.33 16.66
N GLY A 197 4.54 -11.16 17.16
CA GLY A 197 5.65 -11.74 16.40
C GLY A 197 5.17 -12.59 15.23
N LEU A 198 4.14 -13.42 15.44
CA LEU A 198 3.55 -14.27 14.39
C LEU A 198 2.91 -13.47 13.24
N MET A 199 2.53 -12.22 13.49
CA MET A 199 1.97 -11.30 12.51
C MET A 199 3.04 -10.61 11.66
N VAL A 200 4.31 -10.63 12.09
CA VAL A 200 5.43 -10.07 11.31
C VAL A 200 5.76 -10.99 10.13
N ARG A 201 5.88 -10.39 8.94
CA ARG A 201 6.21 -11.11 7.69
C ARG A 201 7.50 -10.66 7.02
N GLY A 202 8.05 -9.52 7.40
CA GLY A 202 9.30 -9.04 6.81
C GLY A 202 9.92 -7.88 7.57
N ILE A 203 11.25 -7.87 7.60
CA ILE A 203 12.08 -6.82 8.21
C ILE A 203 13.14 -6.41 7.17
N GLY A 204 13.12 -5.14 6.72
CA GLY A 204 14.08 -4.63 5.74
C GLY A 204 13.48 -3.65 4.71
N SER A 205 14.37 -3.04 3.89
CA SER A 205 14.07 -1.83 3.10
C SER A 205 14.15 -1.95 1.56
N GLY A 206 14.26 -3.15 0.98
CA GLY A 206 14.44 -3.35 -0.47
C GLY A 206 13.17 -3.35 -1.33
N ARG A 207 13.30 -3.00 -2.63
CA ARG A 207 12.32 -3.24 -3.72
C ARG A 207 12.94 -4.08 -4.87
N SER A 208 14.17 -4.58 -4.69
CA SER A 208 14.92 -5.28 -5.72
C SER A 208 15.89 -6.28 -5.06
N GLY A 209 15.55 -7.56 -5.16
CA GLY A 209 16.30 -8.71 -4.62
C GLY A 209 15.81 -9.11 -3.23
N GLY A 210 15.19 -10.30 -3.11
CA GLY A 210 14.81 -11.00 -1.87
C GLY A 210 14.27 -10.10 -0.75
N ASP A 211 12.96 -9.93 -0.64
CA ASP A 211 12.37 -8.88 0.21
C ASP A 211 12.23 -9.28 1.69
N GLY A 212 13.36 -9.36 2.43
CA GLY A 212 13.43 -9.38 3.91
C GLY A 212 12.42 -10.26 4.63
N GLU A 213 11.93 -11.32 3.99
CA GLU A 213 10.82 -12.15 4.45
C GLU A 213 11.28 -12.89 5.69
N CYS A 214 10.49 -12.82 6.76
CA CYS A 214 10.88 -13.44 8.01
C CYS A 214 9.70 -14.00 8.82
N THR A 215 10.04 -14.90 9.72
CA THR A 215 9.17 -15.33 10.82
C THR A 215 9.78 -14.86 12.12
N VAL A 216 9.01 -14.13 12.93
CA VAL A 216 9.40 -13.69 14.27
C VAL A 216 8.65 -14.52 15.31
N ALA A 217 9.37 -15.04 16.28
CA ALA A 217 8.80 -15.75 17.43
C ALA A 217 9.30 -15.11 18.72
N VAL A 218 8.38 -14.89 19.67
CA VAL A 218 8.70 -14.41 21.01
C VAL A 218 8.26 -15.48 21.99
N ALA A 219 9.18 -15.94 22.85
CA ALA A 219 8.95 -17.07 23.75
C ALA A 219 9.62 -16.88 25.12
N ASP A 220 9.30 -17.75 26.07
CA ASP A 220 9.89 -17.81 27.41
C ASP A 220 11.32 -18.38 27.42
N ARG A 221 11.73 -19.03 26.33
CA ARG A 221 12.99 -19.76 26.16
C ARG A 221 13.58 -19.51 24.79
N ASP A 222 14.86 -19.79 24.64
CA ASP A 222 15.50 -19.80 23.33
C ASP A 222 15.00 -20.99 22.50
N ASN A 223 14.21 -20.70 21.46
CA ASN A 223 13.68 -21.70 20.54
C ASN A 223 14.76 -22.36 19.68
N MET A 224 15.98 -21.81 19.67
CA MET A 224 17.13 -22.33 18.93
C MET A 224 18.08 -23.16 19.81
N ALA A 225 17.73 -23.40 21.08
CA ALA A 225 18.44 -24.34 21.94
C ALA A 225 18.24 -25.80 21.45
N ASP A 226 19.19 -26.67 21.76
CA ASP A 226 19.15 -28.07 21.32
C ASP A 226 17.95 -28.82 21.93
N GLY A 227 17.28 -29.65 21.12
CA GLY A 227 16.10 -30.41 21.53
C GLY A 227 14.77 -29.64 21.55
N GLN A 228 14.73 -28.39 21.05
CA GLN A 228 13.48 -27.63 20.90
C GLN A 228 12.75 -27.89 19.56
N LEU A 229 13.49 -28.26 18.53
CA LEU A 229 12.96 -28.63 17.21
C LEU A 229 13.15 -30.14 17.01
N ASP A 230 12.23 -30.75 16.26
CA ASP A 230 12.22 -32.18 15.95
C ASP A 230 12.30 -32.43 14.42
N GLY A 231 12.78 -33.61 14.04
CA GLY A 231 12.80 -34.07 12.64
C GLY A 231 13.69 -33.22 11.73
N GLU A 232 13.22 -32.98 10.50
CA GLU A 232 13.96 -32.26 9.45
C GLU A 232 14.44 -30.87 9.88
N ALA A 233 13.70 -30.19 10.75
CA ALA A 233 14.06 -28.87 11.27
C ALA A 233 15.21 -28.93 12.30
N ALA A 234 15.34 -30.01 13.06
CA ALA A 234 16.46 -30.21 13.98
C ALA A 234 17.76 -30.44 13.21
N ASP A 235 17.70 -31.29 12.17
CA ASP A 235 18.83 -31.56 11.29
C ASP A 235 19.26 -30.29 10.52
N ALA A 236 18.29 -29.51 10.05
CA ALA A 236 18.52 -28.21 9.42
C ALA A 236 19.20 -27.21 10.38
N LEU A 237 18.72 -27.10 11.63
CA LEU A 237 19.32 -26.22 12.63
C LEU A 237 20.76 -26.65 12.97
N ALA A 238 21.04 -27.95 13.07
CA ALA A 238 22.39 -28.45 13.29
C ALA A 238 23.35 -28.05 12.15
N ARG A 239 22.92 -28.22 10.89
CA ARG A 239 23.70 -27.77 9.71
C ARG A 239 23.95 -26.26 9.70
N ILE A 240 22.96 -25.47 10.13
CA ILE A 240 23.09 -24.02 10.25
C ILE A 240 24.12 -23.65 11.31
N LYS A 241 24.04 -24.22 12.52
CA LYS A 241 24.99 -23.96 13.62
C LYS A 241 26.43 -24.36 13.29
N GLU A 242 26.62 -25.35 12.43
CA GLU A 242 27.95 -25.79 11.98
C GLU A 242 28.59 -24.81 10.96
N SER A 243 27.84 -23.82 10.46
CA SER A 243 28.41 -22.85 9.52
C SER A 243 29.41 -21.91 10.22
N VAL A 244 30.66 -21.95 9.78
CA VAL A 244 31.76 -21.12 10.30
C VAL A 244 32.40 -20.35 9.16
N ALA A 245 32.78 -19.10 9.41
CA ALA A 245 33.62 -18.34 8.50
C ALA A 245 35.02 -18.98 8.40
N ARG A 246 35.30 -19.73 7.33
CA ARG A 246 36.66 -20.20 7.02
C ARG A 246 37.31 -19.25 6.02
N GLU A 247 38.43 -18.63 6.40
CA GLU A 247 39.33 -17.99 5.45
C GLU A 247 40.10 -19.07 4.69
N SER A 248 39.58 -19.52 3.55
CA SER A 248 40.37 -20.22 2.55
C SER A 248 40.53 -19.34 1.33
N GLY A 249 41.79 -19.01 1.02
CA GLY A 249 42.15 -18.30 -0.21
C GLY A 249 41.64 -19.05 -1.44
N ALA A 250 41.05 -18.29 -2.36
CA ALA A 250 40.47 -18.72 -3.64
C ALA A 250 39.05 -19.34 -3.60
N SER A 251 38.05 -18.45 -3.70
CA SER A 251 36.80 -18.61 -4.46
C SER A 251 35.90 -19.84 -4.23
N SER A 252 35.59 -20.18 -2.98
CA SER A 252 34.27 -20.67 -2.55
C SER A 252 34.26 -20.73 -1.02
N GLN A 253 33.42 -19.92 -0.36
CA GLN A 253 33.14 -20.12 1.06
C GLN A 253 32.19 -21.34 1.16
N ASP A 254 32.64 -22.44 1.76
CA ASP A 254 31.79 -23.63 1.98
C ASP A 254 30.73 -23.32 3.04
N PHE A 255 29.56 -22.89 2.56
CA PHE A 255 28.37 -22.69 3.35
C PHE A 255 27.62 -24.02 3.47
N THR A 256 27.44 -24.50 4.69
CA THR A 256 26.97 -25.87 4.99
C THR A 256 25.44 -26.05 4.93
N TYR A 257 24.68 -24.96 4.86
CA TYR A 257 23.22 -24.99 4.86
C TYR A 257 22.62 -24.32 3.62
N THR A 258 21.32 -24.45 3.41
CA THR A 258 20.61 -23.91 2.25
C THR A 258 19.41 -23.06 2.69
N THR A 259 18.84 -22.27 1.78
CA THR A 259 17.59 -21.55 2.06
C THR A 259 16.44 -22.51 2.43
N ALA A 260 16.44 -23.74 1.90
CA ALA A 260 15.46 -24.76 2.27
C ALA A 260 15.59 -25.15 3.75
N ASP A 261 16.80 -25.26 4.27
CA ASP A 261 17.06 -25.51 5.70
C ASP A 261 16.49 -24.39 6.57
N VAL A 262 16.70 -23.13 6.17
CA VAL A 262 16.16 -21.96 6.88
C VAL A 262 14.62 -21.93 6.83
N VAL A 263 14.02 -22.28 5.70
CA VAL A 263 12.56 -22.38 5.54
C VAL A 263 11.98 -23.50 6.41
N ALA A 264 12.65 -24.65 6.51
CA ALA A 264 12.25 -25.75 7.38
C ALA A 264 12.23 -25.31 8.86
N VAL A 265 13.29 -24.62 9.31
CA VAL A 265 13.35 -24.05 10.67
C VAL A 265 12.29 -22.97 10.87
N ALA A 266 12.04 -22.09 9.90
CA ALA A 266 10.99 -21.07 9.98
C ALA A 266 9.59 -21.68 10.13
N SER A 267 9.31 -22.76 9.38
CA SER A 267 8.04 -23.49 9.43
C SER A 267 7.84 -24.17 10.79
N ALA A 268 8.87 -24.86 11.29
CA ALA A 268 8.84 -25.51 12.60
C ALA A 268 8.69 -24.50 13.75
N LEU A 269 9.44 -23.39 13.70
CA LEU A 269 9.34 -22.29 14.67
C LEU A 269 7.93 -21.70 14.70
N ARG A 270 7.33 -21.47 13.53
CA ARG A 270 5.94 -21.00 13.41
C ARG A 270 4.95 -22.00 14.00
N GLY A 271 5.17 -23.30 13.79
CA GLY A 271 4.39 -24.37 14.41
C GLY A 271 4.50 -24.38 15.93
N LEU A 272 5.72 -24.26 16.45
CA LEU A 272 6.02 -24.23 17.88
C LEU A 272 5.39 -23.02 18.57
N ALA A 273 5.53 -21.83 17.99
CA ALA A 273 4.88 -20.61 18.49
C ALA A 273 3.35 -20.65 18.41
N ARG A 274 2.77 -21.41 17.45
CA ARG A 274 1.31 -21.63 17.35
C ARG A 274 0.78 -22.70 18.29
N LYS A 275 1.55 -23.74 18.62
CA LYS A 275 1.12 -24.86 19.47
C LYS A 275 0.50 -24.44 20.82
N PRO A 276 1.09 -23.51 21.60
CA PRO A 276 0.47 -23.04 22.84
C PRO A 276 -0.79 -22.19 22.59
N LEU A 277 -0.92 -21.54 21.42
CA LEU A 277 -2.13 -20.80 21.02
C LEU A 277 -3.26 -21.73 20.54
N SER A 278 -2.91 -22.93 20.04
CA SER A 278 -3.85 -23.95 19.58
C SER A 278 -4.36 -24.87 20.69
N GLN A 279 -3.93 -24.71 21.94
CA GLN A 279 -4.57 -25.36 23.08
C GLN A 279 -5.93 -24.69 23.32
N VAL A 280 -6.92 -25.13 22.55
CA VAL A 280 -8.30 -24.66 22.58
C VAL A 280 -8.84 -24.77 24.02
N PRO A 281 -9.16 -23.67 24.73
CA PRO A 281 -10.11 -23.77 25.83
C PRO A 281 -11.41 -24.31 25.22
N PRO A 282 -12.10 -25.27 25.87
CA PRO A 282 -13.25 -25.94 25.27
C PRO A 282 -14.20 -24.92 24.65
N LEU A 283 -14.45 -25.06 23.35
CA LEU A 283 -15.33 -24.18 22.59
C LEU A 283 -16.65 -24.01 23.36
N PRO A 284 -17.11 -22.76 23.63
CA PRO A 284 -18.39 -22.55 24.27
C PRO A 284 -19.49 -23.25 23.44
N LEU A 285 -20.15 -24.21 24.07
CA LEU A 285 -21.04 -25.19 23.44
C LEU A 285 -22.38 -24.58 23.00
N THR A 286 -22.63 -23.29 23.27
CA THR A 286 -23.90 -22.66 22.96
C THR A 286 -23.80 -21.61 21.86
N ALA A 287 -24.73 -21.68 20.91
CA ALA A 287 -24.82 -20.78 19.75
C ALA A 287 -24.95 -19.29 20.11
N LYS A 288 -25.31 -18.97 21.37
CA LYS A 288 -25.38 -17.60 21.89
C LYS A 288 -24.00 -16.98 22.18
N GLU A 289 -23.01 -17.79 22.56
CA GLU A 289 -21.64 -17.34 22.88
C GLU A 289 -20.78 -17.19 21.62
N ARG A 290 -21.01 -18.00 20.58
CA ARG A 290 -20.38 -17.81 19.26
C ARG A 290 -20.77 -16.48 18.61
N LYS A 291 -21.95 -15.95 18.93
CA LYS A 291 -22.40 -14.62 18.49
C LYS A 291 -21.62 -13.47 19.14
N ARG A 292 -20.90 -13.71 20.25
CA ARG A 292 -20.07 -12.71 20.96
C ARG A 292 -18.62 -12.65 20.50
N LEU A 293 -18.14 -13.67 19.77
CA LEU A 293 -16.76 -13.76 19.25
C LEU A 293 -16.59 -13.19 17.84
N ASP A 294 -17.68 -12.78 17.19
CA ASP A 294 -17.64 -11.92 16.00
C ASP A 294 -17.33 -10.49 16.47
N VAL A 295 -16.05 -10.25 16.73
CA VAL A 295 -15.50 -8.92 16.95
C VAL A 295 -15.75 -8.09 15.70
N THR A 296 -16.79 -7.27 15.79
CA THR A 296 -17.04 -6.20 14.85
C THR A 296 -16.07 -5.08 15.20
N MET A 297 -14.98 -4.94 14.44
CA MET A 297 -14.25 -3.67 14.43
C MET A 297 -15.24 -2.61 13.97
N PRO A 298 -15.38 -1.45 14.65
CA PRO A 298 -16.17 -0.35 14.12
C PRO A 298 -15.47 0.12 12.84
N SER A 299 -15.98 -0.35 11.70
CA SER A 299 -15.92 0.43 10.49
C SER A 299 -16.60 1.76 10.85
N GLY A 300 -15.96 2.88 10.59
CA GLY A 300 -16.52 4.21 10.88
C GLY A 300 -17.86 4.51 10.20
N ASP A 301 -18.44 3.58 9.46
CA ASP A 301 -19.70 3.74 8.76
C ASP A 301 -20.85 3.58 9.77
N GLY A 302 -21.22 4.69 10.40
CA GLY A 302 -22.28 4.76 11.42
C GLY A 302 -23.61 4.17 10.95
N ASP A 303 -24.32 3.55 11.89
CA ASP A 303 -25.68 3.02 11.77
C ASP A 303 -26.63 4.06 11.16
N GLU A 304 -26.98 3.87 9.90
CA GLU A 304 -28.20 4.31 9.24
C GLU A 304 -28.29 3.64 7.85
N ALA A 305 -29.51 3.45 7.34
CA ALA A 305 -29.77 2.87 6.02
C ALA A 305 -28.87 3.49 4.93
N GLY A 306 -28.42 2.66 3.96
CA GLY A 306 -27.40 2.97 2.95
C GLY A 306 -27.16 4.46 2.64
N ALA A 307 -25.91 4.92 2.82
CA ALA A 307 -25.54 6.32 2.65
C ALA A 307 -25.61 6.76 1.19
N THR A 308 -26.22 7.93 0.94
CA THR A 308 -26.14 8.64 -0.34
C THR A 308 -24.92 9.55 -0.35
N TRP A 309 -24.20 9.58 -1.47
CA TRP A 309 -22.91 10.27 -1.59
C TRP A 309 -22.93 11.33 -2.67
N TYR A 310 -22.17 12.39 -2.41
CA TYR A 310 -21.95 13.50 -3.32
C TYR A 310 -20.46 13.74 -3.52
N GLU A 311 -20.04 14.01 -4.74
CA GLU A 311 -18.66 14.24 -5.11
C GLU A 311 -18.46 15.66 -5.65
N ALA A 312 -17.43 16.34 -5.17
CA ALA A 312 -16.93 17.59 -5.71
C ALA A 312 -15.45 17.43 -6.10
N THR A 313 -15.01 18.25 -7.05
CA THR A 313 -13.61 18.28 -7.49
C THR A 313 -12.81 19.29 -6.67
N LEU A 314 -11.59 18.91 -6.28
CA LEU A 314 -10.61 19.80 -5.66
C LEU A 314 -9.41 19.95 -6.61
N ASP A 315 -9.27 21.14 -7.19
CA ASP A 315 -8.15 21.51 -8.04
C ASP A 315 -7.00 22.08 -7.22
N ILE A 316 -5.78 21.62 -7.49
CA ILE A 316 -4.58 21.95 -6.73
C ILE A 316 -3.50 22.41 -7.69
N VAL A 317 -2.96 23.61 -7.48
CA VAL A 317 -1.81 24.15 -8.22
C VAL A 317 -0.62 24.26 -7.28
N LEU A 318 0.49 23.61 -7.62
CA LEU A 318 1.70 23.65 -6.79
C LEU A 318 2.45 24.96 -7.04
N ASP A 319 2.56 25.82 -6.03
CA ASP A 319 3.33 27.07 -6.13
C ASP A 319 4.82 26.84 -5.82
N SER A 320 5.13 25.78 -5.07
CA SER A 320 6.50 25.33 -4.83
C SER A 320 6.59 23.81 -4.95
N PRO A 321 7.80 23.24 -4.99
CA PRO A 321 7.96 21.80 -4.99
C PRO A 321 7.32 21.14 -3.75
N VAL A 322 6.60 20.04 -3.95
CA VAL A 322 5.94 19.28 -2.88
C VAL A 322 6.44 17.83 -2.87
N VAL A 323 6.74 17.30 -1.69
CA VAL A 323 7.07 15.88 -1.53
C VAL A 323 5.83 15.08 -1.16
N SER A 324 5.45 14.16 -2.03
CA SER A 324 4.42 13.15 -1.80
C SER A 324 5.10 11.85 -1.40
N TYR A 325 5.31 11.63 -0.09
CA TYR A 325 6.23 10.61 0.41
C TYR A 325 6.04 9.23 -0.26
N GLU A 326 7.12 8.72 -0.84
CA GLU A 326 7.26 7.34 -1.26
C GLU A 326 8.30 6.64 -0.37
N VAL A 327 8.21 5.30 -0.25
CA VAL A 327 9.20 4.43 0.40
C VAL A 327 10.62 4.92 0.07
N PRO A 328 11.39 5.39 1.07
CA PRO A 328 12.68 6.00 0.86
C PRO A 328 13.68 4.95 0.38
N PHE A 329 14.68 5.38 -0.37
CA PHE A 329 15.75 4.52 -0.85
C PHE A 329 17.10 5.15 -0.47
N SER A 330 17.72 4.66 0.61
CA SER A 330 18.95 5.26 1.16
C SER A 330 18.75 6.76 1.46
N ASN A 331 19.69 7.64 1.08
CA ASN A 331 19.62 9.09 1.27
C ASN A 331 18.73 9.81 0.23
N GLU A 332 17.97 9.06 -0.57
CA GLU A 332 17.00 9.61 -1.52
C GLU A 332 15.59 9.59 -0.94
N VAL A 333 15.06 10.77 -0.63
CA VAL A 333 13.63 10.98 -0.34
C VAL A 333 12.89 10.99 -1.65
N ARG A 334 12.15 9.91 -1.94
CA ARG A 334 11.34 9.80 -3.15
C ARG A 334 9.96 10.38 -2.97
N SER A 335 9.41 10.87 -4.07
CA SER A 335 8.00 11.23 -4.15
C SER A 335 7.27 10.33 -5.13
N LEU A 336 6.01 10.06 -4.83
CA LEU A 336 5.01 9.66 -5.81
C LEU A 336 4.84 10.77 -6.86
N ASP A 337 4.37 10.39 -8.05
CA ASP A 337 4.07 11.31 -9.15
C ASP A 337 2.65 11.91 -9.08
N PHE A 338 1.98 11.75 -7.93
CA PHE A 338 0.69 12.32 -7.54
C PHE A 338 0.71 12.66 -6.04
N LEU A 339 -0.25 13.45 -5.55
CA LEU A 339 -0.42 13.66 -4.10
C LEU A 339 -1.39 12.64 -3.53
N ARG A 340 -0.97 11.89 -2.52
CA ARG A 340 -1.84 10.94 -1.83
C ARG A 340 -2.91 11.64 -1.02
N GLY A 341 -4.10 11.07 -0.92
CA GLY A 341 -5.21 11.62 -0.13
C GLY A 341 -4.81 11.88 1.34
N THR A 342 -3.95 11.06 1.93
CA THR A 342 -3.39 11.26 3.28
C THR A 342 -2.63 12.59 3.47
N VAL A 343 -2.09 13.17 2.41
CA VAL A 343 -1.43 14.48 2.44
C VAL A 343 -2.45 15.62 2.48
N LEU A 344 -3.63 15.40 1.90
CA LEU A 344 -4.69 16.39 1.73
C LEU A 344 -5.67 16.39 2.91
N VAL A 345 -5.94 15.21 3.50
CA VAL A 345 -6.87 15.02 4.62
C VAL A 345 -6.62 16.01 5.76
N PRO A 346 -5.40 16.15 6.33
CA PRO A 346 -5.18 17.04 7.46
C PRO A 346 -5.46 18.52 7.14
N TRP A 347 -5.19 18.94 5.90
CA TRP A 347 -5.39 20.31 5.45
C TRP A 347 -6.89 20.61 5.26
N LEU A 348 -7.60 19.79 4.47
CA LEU A 348 -9.01 20.04 4.17
C LEU A 348 -9.89 19.85 5.40
N HIS A 349 -9.69 18.77 6.16
CA HIS A 349 -10.45 18.53 7.40
C HIS A 349 -10.17 19.61 8.45
N GLY A 350 -8.92 20.06 8.58
CA GLY A 350 -8.57 21.19 9.45
C GLY A 350 -9.18 22.52 9.00
N LEU A 351 -9.38 22.74 7.70
CA LEU A 351 -10.10 23.91 7.19
C LEU A 351 -11.59 23.83 7.53
N LEU A 352 -12.23 22.68 7.31
CA LEU A 352 -13.64 22.48 7.63
C LEU A 352 -13.91 22.65 9.13
N ARG A 353 -13.10 22.05 10.00
CA ARG A 353 -13.23 22.22 11.46
C ARG A 353 -13.06 23.67 11.92
N ARG A 354 -12.31 24.50 11.20
CA ARG A 354 -12.23 25.93 11.53
C ARG A 354 -13.46 26.71 11.09
N LYS A 355 -14.13 26.29 10.02
CA LYS A 355 -15.38 26.89 9.53
C LYS A 355 -16.60 26.43 10.33
N PHE A 356 -16.57 25.19 10.83
CA PHE A 356 -17.62 24.57 11.62
C PHE A 356 -17.03 24.01 12.94
N PRO A 357 -16.63 24.88 13.89
CA PRO A 357 -15.92 24.47 15.10
C PRO A 357 -16.77 23.70 16.11
N ASP A 358 -18.08 23.94 16.15
CA ASP A 358 -19.00 23.40 17.16
C ASP A 358 -19.77 22.15 16.68
N ASP A 359 -19.45 21.62 15.50
CA ASP A 359 -20.14 20.46 14.93
C ASP A 359 -19.30 19.18 15.06
N ASP A 360 -19.79 18.26 15.88
CA ASP A 360 -19.13 16.99 16.15
C ASP A 360 -19.02 16.11 14.89
N LEU A 361 -20.00 16.15 13.98
CA LEU A 361 -19.99 15.38 12.75
C LEU A 361 -18.89 15.87 11.81
N VAL A 362 -18.68 17.18 11.68
CA VAL A 362 -17.53 17.76 10.95
C VAL A 362 -16.22 17.39 11.65
N GLY A 363 -16.19 17.44 12.98
CA GLY A 363 -15.07 17.03 13.82
C GLY A 363 -14.64 15.58 13.55
N SER A 364 -15.60 14.66 13.48
CA SER A 364 -15.38 13.22 13.29
C SER A 364 -15.44 12.75 11.84
N ALA A 365 -15.74 13.63 10.87
CA ALA A 365 -16.10 13.26 9.49
C ALA A 365 -15.18 12.26 8.79
N ILE A 366 -13.87 12.32 9.04
CA ILE A 366 -12.89 11.37 8.48
C ILE A 366 -13.00 10.00 9.16
N VAL A 367 -13.17 9.98 10.48
CA VAL A 367 -13.27 8.76 11.29
C VAL A 367 -14.61 8.08 11.04
N SER A 368 -15.69 8.86 10.95
CA SER A 368 -17.05 8.37 10.64
C SER A 368 -17.26 8.06 9.15
N GLY A 369 -16.20 8.15 8.33
CA GLY A 369 -16.25 7.83 6.90
C GLY A 369 -17.09 8.78 6.04
N ASP A 370 -17.63 9.85 6.62
CA ASP A 370 -18.51 10.83 5.97
C ASP A 370 -17.81 11.77 5.01
N LEU A 371 -16.54 12.05 5.26
CA LEU A 371 -15.66 12.81 4.39
C LEU A 371 -14.57 11.89 3.85
N ARG A 372 -14.50 11.74 2.54
CA ARG A 372 -13.50 10.92 1.86
C ARG A 372 -12.77 11.75 0.83
N ILE A 373 -11.44 11.69 0.85
CA ILE A 373 -10.59 12.50 -0.04
C ILE A 373 -9.77 11.55 -0.90
N GLY A 374 -9.91 11.65 -2.22
CA GLY A 374 -9.15 10.85 -3.18
C GLY A 374 -7.70 11.27 -3.33
N ASP A 375 -6.91 10.45 -4.03
CA ASP A 375 -5.59 10.84 -4.51
C ASP A 375 -5.71 11.99 -5.54
N ALA A 376 -4.84 13.00 -5.45
CA ALA A 376 -4.80 14.08 -6.43
C ALA A 376 -3.83 13.74 -7.57
N LEU A 377 -4.44 13.43 -8.71
CA LEU A 377 -3.78 12.94 -9.91
C LEU A 377 -3.38 14.11 -10.83
N PRO A 378 -2.32 13.97 -11.65
CA PRO A 378 -1.89 15.03 -12.56
C PRO A 378 -2.96 15.38 -13.58
N VAL A 379 -3.10 16.67 -13.87
CA VAL A 379 -4.02 17.20 -14.88
C VAL A 379 -3.23 17.64 -16.10
N TYR A 380 -3.67 17.23 -17.28
CA TYR A 380 -3.13 17.70 -18.56
C TYR A 380 -4.29 18.15 -19.45
N ARG A 381 -4.23 19.39 -19.96
CA ARG A 381 -5.30 20.01 -20.77
C ARG A 381 -6.69 19.85 -20.12
N ASP A 382 -6.77 20.24 -18.86
CA ASP A 382 -7.97 20.18 -17.99
C ASP A 382 -8.59 18.79 -17.78
N THR A 383 -7.91 17.74 -18.28
CA THR A 383 -8.29 16.34 -18.13
C THR A 383 -7.43 15.71 -17.03
N PRO A 384 -8.02 15.11 -15.98
CA PRO A 384 -7.27 14.37 -14.98
C PRO A 384 -6.71 13.06 -15.57
N GLY A 385 -5.47 12.73 -15.23
CA GLY A 385 -4.83 11.51 -15.66
C GLY A 385 -5.23 10.33 -14.79
N LEU A 386 -5.60 9.21 -15.40
CA LEU A 386 -5.89 7.96 -14.70
C LEU A 386 -4.72 6.96 -14.86
N PRO A 387 -4.35 6.21 -13.81
CA PRO A 387 -3.26 5.22 -13.90
C PRO A 387 -3.52 4.18 -14.98
N ILE A 388 -2.55 3.98 -15.88
CA ILE A 388 -2.71 3.05 -17.01
C ILE A 388 -3.11 1.64 -16.53
N PRO A 389 -4.20 1.07 -17.07
CA PRO A 389 -4.51 -0.34 -16.91
C PRO A 389 -3.36 -1.27 -17.29
N PHE A 390 -2.98 -2.20 -16.41
CA PHE A 390 -1.86 -3.14 -16.66
C PHE A 390 -2.12 -4.15 -17.78
N VAL A 391 -3.34 -4.16 -18.32
CA VAL A 391 -3.77 -4.92 -19.50
C VAL A 391 -3.42 -4.25 -20.83
N PHE A 392 -3.00 -2.98 -20.81
CA PHE A 392 -2.59 -2.26 -22.02
C PHE A 392 -1.11 -2.40 -22.35
N GLU A 393 -0.82 -2.56 -23.63
CA GLU A 393 0.53 -2.68 -24.17
C GLU A 393 0.77 -1.64 -25.28
N GLU A 394 1.97 -1.06 -25.34
CA GLU A 394 2.41 -0.11 -26.39
C GLU A 394 3.34 -0.84 -27.37
N GLU A 395 3.32 -0.51 -28.66
CA GLU A 395 4.32 -1.04 -29.60
C GLU A 395 5.72 -0.44 -29.36
N LYS A 396 6.75 -1.29 -29.34
CA LYS A 396 8.15 -0.91 -29.05
C LYS A 396 8.76 -0.05 -30.16
N VAL A 397 8.34 -0.26 -31.41
CA VAL A 397 8.74 0.51 -32.59
C VAL A 397 7.50 0.70 -33.45
N PRO A 398 6.86 1.89 -33.47
CA PRO A 398 5.72 2.13 -34.33
C PRO A 398 6.17 2.02 -35.80
N THR A 399 5.48 1.22 -36.60
CA THR A 399 5.89 0.93 -37.99
C THR A 399 5.89 2.14 -38.92
N ASP A 400 5.19 3.22 -38.56
CA ASP A 400 4.81 4.32 -39.48
C ASP A 400 5.43 5.68 -39.15
N VAL A 401 6.53 5.75 -38.38
CA VAL A 401 7.20 7.03 -38.11
C VAL A 401 8.40 7.18 -39.03
N ASP A 402 8.26 8.01 -40.06
CA ASP A 402 9.39 8.48 -40.86
C ASP A 402 10.47 9.06 -39.94
N PRO A 403 11.74 8.63 -40.07
CA PRO A 403 12.83 9.01 -39.18
C PRO A 403 13.19 10.51 -39.22
N GLU A 404 12.61 11.27 -40.15
CA GLU A 404 12.84 12.72 -40.30
C GLU A 404 11.99 13.58 -39.34
N ASP A 405 10.92 13.04 -38.74
CA ASP A 405 10.00 13.86 -37.92
C ASP A 405 10.36 13.85 -36.42
N LYS A 406 11.66 13.96 -36.11
CA LYS A 406 12.21 14.00 -34.74
C LYS A 406 11.88 15.30 -33.99
N SER A 407 11.29 16.30 -34.67
CA SER A 407 11.00 17.62 -34.13
C SER A 407 9.60 17.77 -33.52
N SER A 408 8.67 16.84 -33.82
CA SER A 408 7.31 16.92 -33.31
C SER A 408 7.28 16.58 -31.81
N LYS A 409 6.86 17.55 -30.98
CA LYS A 409 6.68 17.38 -29.52
C LYS A 409 5.62 16.33 -29.15
N LYS A 410 4.89 15.78 -30.14
CA LYS A 410 3.72 14.92 -30.00
C LYS A 410 3.92 13.69 -30.87
N LYS A 411 4.19 12.53 -30.26
CA LYS A 411 4.31 11.27 -30.98
C LYS A 411 3.00 10.47 -30.86
N PRO A 412 2.42 9.97 -31.97
CA PRO A 412 1.28 9.06 -31.89
C PRO A 412 1.69 7.80 -31.10
N CYS A 413 0.76 7.27 -30.31
CA CYS A 413 0.96 6.12 -29.44
C CYS A 413 -0.33 5.31 -29.41
N THR A 414 -0.27 4.06 -29.86
CA THR A 414 -1.42 3.16 -29.84
C THR A 414 -1.24 2.16 -28.70
N LEU A 415 -2.24 2.06 -27.82
CA LEU A 415 -2.30 1.04 -26.78
C LEU A 415 -3.21 -0.11 -27.22
N PHE A 416 -2.73 -1.34 -27.12
CA PHE A 416 -3.47 -2.55 -27.44
C PHE A 416 -4.05 -3.18 -26.18
N ASN A 417 -5.31 -3.61 -26.24
CA ASN A 417 -6.05 -4.12 -25.09
C ASN A 417 -6.01 -5.65 -25.00
N ARG A 418 -5.39 -6.18 -23.95
CA ARG A 418 -5.38 -7.64 -23.67
C ARG A 418 -6.54 -8.14 -22.83
N HIS A 419 -7.39 -7.24 -22.36
CA HIS A 419 -8.50 -7.57 -21.48
C HIS A 419 -9.74 -8.08 -22.24
N ILE A 420 -9.86 -7.82 -23.54
CA ILE A 420 -10.97 -8.32 -24.37
C ILE A 420 -10.68 -9.73 -24.91
N PRO A 421 -11.70 -10.52 -25.31
CA PRO A 421 -11.49 -11.86 -25.86
C PRO A 421 -10.58 -11.88 -27.09
N ILE A 422 -9.78 -12.94 -27.25
CA ILE A 422 -8.74 -13.05 -28.30
C ILE A 422 -9.29 -12.75 -29.69
N ALA A 423 -10.49 -13.24 -30.02
CA ALA A 423 -11.13 -13.03 -31.33
C ALA A 423 -11.42 -11.56 -31.65
N ALA A 424 -11.54 -10.70 -30.63
CA ALA A 424 -11.78 -9.26 -30.77
C ALA A 424 -10.52 -8.41 -30.52
N GLN A 425 -9.39 -9.02 -30.15
CA GLN A 425 -8.15 -8.29 -29.90
C GLN A 425 -7.49 -7.81 -31.18
N GLU A 426 -6.99 -6.58 -31.16
CA GLU A 426 -5.99 -6.11 -32.12
C GLU A 426 -4.58 -6.22 -31.50
N CYS A 427 -3.57 -6.47 -32.33
CA CYS A 427 -2.19 -6.68 -31.87
C CYS A 427 -1.18 -5.91 -32.71
N GLY A 428 -0.32 -5.13 -32.07
CA GLY A 428 0.93 -4.65 -32.67
C GLY A 428 1.95 -5.79 -32.76
N ARG A 429 2.96 -5.67 -33.63
CA ARG A 429 3.92 -6.77 -33.86
C ARG A 429 4.76 -7.03 -32.61
N ASN A 430 5.32 -5.97 -32.05
CA ASN A 430 6.25 -6.04 -30.91
C ASN A 430 5.77 -5.13 -29.77
N THR A 431 4.88 -5.65 -28.93
CA THR A 431 4.25 -4.87 -27.85
C THR A 431 4.97 -5.05 -26.51
N VAL A 432 4.96 -4.00 -25.69
CA VAL A 432 5.52 -3.97 -24.34
C VAL A 432 4.47 -3.43 -23.36
N PRO A 433 4.31 -4.03 -22.16
CA PRO A 433 3.38 -3.52 -21.16
C PRO A 433 3.73 -2.09 -20.75
N LEU A 434 2.76 -1.18 -20.85
CA LEU A 434 2.97 0.21 -20.48
C LEU A 434 2.69 0.37 -18.98
N ARG A 435 3.70 0.80 -18.22
CA ARG A 435 3.63 0.88 -16.76
C ARG A 435 4.02 2.26 -16.26
N ASN A 436 3.50 2.64 -15.09
CA ASN A 436 3.89 3.86 -14.37
C ASN A 436 3.72 5.15 -15.21
N ARG A 437 2.54 5.29 -15.79
CA ARG A 437 2.08 6.44 -16.61
C ARG A 437 0.57 6.62 -16.41
N TYR A 438 0.08 7.75 -16.88
CA TYR A 438 -1.34 8.12 -16.87
C TYR A 438 -1.88 8.20 -18.29
N VAL A 439 -3.13 7.80 -18.48
CA VAL A 439 -3.95 8.14 -19.65
C VAL A 439 -4.84 9.32 -19.30
N PHE A 440 -4.94 10.29 -20.20
CA PHE A 440 -5.81 11.44 -20.12
C PHE A 440 -6.90 11.27 -21.18
N LEU A 441 -8.08 10.84 -20.72
CA LEU A 441 -9.26 10.63 -21.56
C LEU A 441 -10.23 11.81 -21.37
N PRO A 442 -10.48 12.65 -22.39
CA PRO A 442 -11.52 13.67 -22.33
C PRO A 442 -12.89 13.02 -22.03
N LEU A 443 -13.79 13.76 -21.39
CA LEU A 443 -15.09 13.24 -20.93
C LEU A 443 -15.92 12.61 -22.06
N SER A 444 -15.82 13.11 -23.29
CA SER A 444 -16.53 12.54 -24.45
C SER A 444 -16.02 11.17 -24.88
N SER A 445 -14.79 10.76 -24.52
CA SER A 445 -14.21 9.49 -24.95
C SER A 445 -14.41 8.35 -23.96
N ASP A 446 -14.97 8.60 -22.77
CA ASP A 446 -15.36 7.59 -21.78
C ASP A 446 -16.88 7.31 -21.77
N GLU A 447 -17.66 8.05 -22.58
CA GLU A 447 -19.07 7.81 -22.89
C GLU A 447 -19.20 7.09 -24.26
N PRO A 448 -20.27 6.31 -24.50
CA PRO A 448 -20.48 5.64 -25.78
C PRO A 448 -20.82 6.64 -26.90
N ASP A 449 -20.00 6.72 -27.93
CA ASP A 449 -20.35 7.43 -29.17
C ASP A 449 -21.44 6.64 -29.91
N GLU A 450 -22.65 7.20 -30.06
CA GLU A 450 -23.75 6.62 -30.85
C GLU A 450 -23.51 6.70 -32.37
N HIS A 451 -22.39 7.28 -32.83
CA HIS A 451 -22.09 7.44 -34.25
C HIS A 451 -21.08 6.39 -34.71
N ASP A 452 -21.66 5.31 -35.21
CA ASP A 452 -20.99 4.24 -35.93
C ASP A 452 -20.35 4.78 -37.21
N GLY A 453 -19.03 4.58 -37.35
CA GLY A 453 -18.31 4.68 -38.61
C GLY A 453 -18.02 6.09 -39.18
N ALA A 454 -16.98 6.77 -38.67
CA ALA A 454 -16.11 7.65 -39.49
C ALA A 454 -14.86 8.11 -38.70
N ASP A 455 -13.69 7.92 -39.31
CA ASP A 455 -12.37 8.52 -39.03
C ASP A 455 -11.88 8.58 -37.56
N VAL A 456 -10.84 7.79 -37.26
CA VAL A 456 -10.22 7.67 -35.93
C VAL A 456 -9.40 8.91 -35.60
N SER A 457 -10.09 10.00 -35.25
CA SER A 457 -9.46 11.17 -34.65
C SER A 457 -8.84 10.78 -33.30
N VAL A 458 -7.63 11.25 -33.01
CA VAL A 458 -6.91 10.90 -31.79
C VAL A 458 -7.66 11.44 -30.58
N THR A 459 -8.11 10.56 -29.68
CA THR A 459 -9.08 10.90 -28.63
C THR A 459 -8.49 11.15 -27.24
N GLY A 460 -7.16 11.15 -27.06
CA GLY A 460 -6.56 11.39 -25.74
C GLY A 460 -5.04 11.43 -25.70
N TRP A 461 -4.49 11.50 -24.48
CA TRP A 461 -3.04 11.60 -24.24
C TRP A 461 -2.52 10.54 -23.29
N VAL A 462 -1.23 10.26 -23.38
CA VAL A 462 -0.52 9.39 -22.44
C VAL A 462 0.77 10.04 -21.96
N GLY A 463 1.07 9.97 -20.66
CA GLY A 463 2.23 10.66 -20.10
C GLY A 463 2.41 10.52 -18.61
N LYS A 464 3.43 11.19 -18.08
CA LYS A 464 3.63 11.36 -16.64
C LYS A 464 4.40 12.64 -16.36
N PRO A 465 4.14 13.32 -15.22
CA PRO A 465 4.93 14.46 -14.82
C PRO A 465 6.36 14.03 -14.47
N THR A 466 7.33 14.95 -14.60
CA THR A 466 8.71 14.71 -14.14
C THR A 466 8.91 15.25 -12.73
N LEU A 467 9.45 14.40 -11.86
CA LEU A 467 9.90 14.81 -10.54
C LEU A 467 11.21 15.59 -10.64
N ILE A 468 11.30 16.69 -9.92
CA ILE A 468 12.54 17.47 -9.82
C ILE A 468 13.39 16.93 -8.68
N GLY A 469 14.70 16.84 -8.90
CA GLY A 469 15.66 16.48 -7.88
C GLY A 469 16.26 17.74 -7.24
N ARG A 470 16.34 17.78 -5.92
CA ARG A 470 17.08 18.80 -5.16
C ARG A 470 18.06 18.11 -4.22
N GLN A 471 19.34 18.44 -4.37
CA GLN A 471 20.36 18.06 -3.40
C GLN A 471 20.35 19.07 -2.25
N SER A 472 20.32 18.58 -1.02
CA SER A 472 20.38 19.41 0.19
C SER A 472 21.46 18.88 1.11
N THR A 473 22.17 19.79 1.77
CA THR A 473 23.20 19.48 2.77
C THR A 473 22.93 20.26 4.05
N ALA A 474 23.18 19.66 5.22
CA ALA A 474 23.20 20.43 6.47
C ALA A 474 24.58 21.07 6.65
N ILE A 475 24.61 22.32 7.08
CA ILE A 475 25.83 23.08 7.36
C ILE A 475 26.07 23.08 8.86
N ASP A 476 27.28 22.78 9.29
CA ASP A 476 27.71 22.96 10.68
C ASP A 476 27.89 24.46 10.95
N SER A 477 27.13 24.99 11.91
CA SER A 477 27.14 26.40 12.25
C SER A 477 28.46 26.89 12.86
N SER A 478 29.27 25.98 13.43
CA SER A 478 30.54 26.31 14.09
C SER A 478 31.72 26.38 13.12
N THR A 479 31.73 25.53 12.09
CA THR A 479 32.83 25.43 11.12
C THR A 479 32.48 26.03 9.76
N GLY A 480 31.19 26.26 9.47
CA GLY A 480 30.72 26.69 8.15
C GLY A 480 30.83 25.61 7.07
N ALA A 481 31.32 24.41 7.42
CA ALA A 481 31.47 23.28 6.51
C ALA A 481 30.17 22.47 6.43
N ALA A 482 30.05 21.63 5.39
CA ALA A 482 28.98 20.64 5.33
C ALA A 482 29.17 19.64 6.48
N LYS A 483 28.10 19.35 7.22
CA LYS A 483 28.12 18.36 8.29
C LYS A 483 28.28 16.97 7.69
N ASP A 484 29.13 16.15 8.32
CA ASP A 484 29.35 14.77 7.91
C ASP A 484 28.03 14.00 7.77
N ALA A 485 27.95 13.17 6.73
CA ALA A 485 26.80 12.33 6.38
C ALA A 485 25.45 13.07 6.23
N SER A 486 25.44 14.40 6.06
CA SER A 486 24.21 15.20 6.01
C SER A 486 23.77 15.59 4.59
N LEU A 487 24.23 14.83 3.58
CA LEU A 487 23.85 15.03 2.19
C LEU A 487 22.68 14.13 1.80
N PHE A 488 21.57 14.73 1.37
CA PHE A 488 20.39 13.98 0.92
C PHE A 488 19.82 14.54 -0.39
N LEU A 489 19.22 13.64 -1.17
CA LEU A 489 18.55 13.96 -2.43
C LEU A 489 17.04 13.88 -2.22
N VAL A 490 16.34 14.95 -2.58
CA VAL A 490 14.88 14.99 -2.54
C VAL A 490 14.34 14.99 -3.96
N ARG A 491 13.50 14.01 -4.29
CA ARG A 491 12.64 14.05 -5.50
C ARG A 491 11.30 14.61 -5.09
N ALA A 492 10.86 15.70 -5.72
CA ALA A 492 9.61 16.37 -5.43
C ALA A 492 8.78 16.60 -6.70
N LEU A 493 7.46 16.72 -6.53
CA LEU A 493 6.57 17.22 -7.56
C LEU A 493 6.96 18.68 -7.86
N PRO A 494 7.07 19.08 -9.14
CA PRO A 494 7.52 20.41 -9.51
C PRO A 494 6.46 21.47 -9.22
N ALA A 495 6.93 22.70 -9.01
CA ALA A 495 6.06 23.87 -9.05
C ALA A 495 5.43 24.03 -10.44
N GLY A 496 4.23 24.60 -10.51
CA GLY A 496 3.41 24.73 -11.71
C GLY A 496 2.58 23.49 -12.06
N LEU A 497 2.83 22.33 -11.42
CA LEU A 497 2.04 21.13 -11.65
C LEU A 497 0.60 21.34 -11.16
N ARG A 498 -0.36 20.98 -12.01
CA ARG A 498 -1.78 20.94 -11.69
C ARG A 498 -2.19 19.51 -11.33
N LEU A 499 -2.91 19.37 -10.23
CA LEU A 499 -3.43 18.10 -9.73
C LEU A 499 -4.93 18.26 -9.44
N ARG A 500 -5.69 17.17 -9.54
CA ARG A 500 -7.13 17.13 -9.21
C ARG A 500 -7.43 15.88 -8.40
N CYS A 501 -8.15 16.02 -7.30
CA CYS A 501 -8.74 14.90 -6.55
C CYS A 501 -10.24 15.05 -6.41
N SER A 502 -10.91 13.94 -6.08
CA SER A 502 -12.31 13.94 -5.65
C SER A 502 -12.42 14.13 -4.14
N VAL A 503 -13.42 14.90 -3.74
CA VAL A 503 -13.88 15.05 -2.35
C VAL A 503 -15.30 14.50 -2.31
N VAL A 504 -15.47 13.38 -1.61
CA VAL A 504 -16.76 12.69 -1.50
C VAL A 504 -17.30 12.90 -0.10
N VAL A 505 -18.53 13.37 -0.01
CA VAL A 505 -19.24 13.64 1.25
C VAL A 505 -20.54 12.86 1.31
N SER A 506 -20.89 12.38 2.50
CA SER A 506 -22.19 11.77 2.74
C SER A 506 -23.30 12.82 2.71
N ALA A 507 -24.53 12.40 2.41
CA ALA A 507 -25.69 13.29 2.42
C ALA A 507 -25.90 13.99 3.79
N ARG A 508 -25.63 13.27 4.89
CA ARG A 508 -25.74 13.83 6.26
C ARG A 508 -24.68 14.91 6.52
N LEU A 509 -23.43 14.69 6.12
CA LEU A 509 -22.39 15.71 6.26
C LEU A 509 -22.65 16.89 5.33
N LEU A 510 -23.12 16.64 4.10
CA LEU A 510 -23.48 17.70 3.16
C LEU A 510 -24.60 18.60 3.70
N ALA A 511 -25.58 18.02 4.41
CA ALA A 511 -26.64 18.78 5.08
C ALA A 511 -26.11 19.72 6.15
N VAL A 512 -25.12 19.28 6.94
CA VAL A 512 -24.44 20.12 7.95
C VAL A 512 -23.60 21.23 7.30
N LEU A 513 -22.90 20.90 6.21
CA LEU A 513 -22.03 21.84 5.52
C LEU A 513 -22.78 22.95 4.77
N ARG A 514 -24.08 22.76 4.47
CA ARG A 514 -24.91 23.82 3.89
C ARG A 514 -25.18 24.89 4.95
N PRO A 515 -24.76 26.15 4.75
CA PRO A 515 -25.18 27.22 5.62
C PRO A 515 -26.71 27.30 5.57
N THR A 516 -27.35 27.30 6.73
CA THR A 516 -28.78 27.61 6.87
C THR A 516 -29.04 29.02 6.36
N VAL A 517 -29.26 29.15 5.04
CA VAL A 517 -29.99 30.28 4.49
C VAL A 517 -31.44 30.03 4.85
N THR A 518 -31.98 30.91 5.69
CA THR A 518 -33.38 30.97 6.08
C THR A 518 -34.29 30.78 4.85
N GLY A 519 -35.08 29.70 4.83
CA GLY A 519 -36.34 29.65 4.09
C GLY A 519 -36.49 28.67 2.92
N GLU A 520 -35.54 27.78 2.63
CA GLU A 520 -35.78 26.67 1.69
C GLU A 520 -35.51 25.32 2.36
N ASP A 521 -36.59 24.75 2.90
CA ASP A 521 -36.61 23.48 3.60
C ASP A 521 -36.33 22.28 2.67
N ALA A 522 -35.59 21.33 3.25
CA ALA A 522 -35.44 19.94 2.84
C ALA A 522 -34.70 19.65 1.52
N ILE A 523 -33.69 18.77 1.61
CA ILE A 523 -33.32 17.90 0.49
C ILE A 523 -34.55 17.05 0.22
N SER A 524 -35.46 17.53 -0.64
CA SER A 524 -36.53 16.71 -1.17
C SER A 524 -35.86 15.48 -1.79
N SER A 525 -36.25 14.28 -1.35
CA SER A 525 -35.72 13.02 -1.86
C SER A 525 -36.03 12.75 -3.35
N GLY A 526 -36.40 13.79 -4.11
CA GLY A 526 -36.64 13.77 -5.55
C GLY A 526 -35.60 14.60 -6.33
N SER A 527 -34.79 13.89 -7.12
CA SER A 527 -34.21 14.30 -8.41
C SER A 527 -33.16 15.43 -8.55
N THR A 528 -32.68 16.12 -7.51
CA THR A 528 -31.54 17.06 -7.74
C THR A 528 -30.21 16.31 -7.84
N GLN A 529 -29.75 16.10 -9.09
CA GLN A 529 -28.51 15.37 -9.39
C GLN A 529 -27.24 16.12 -8.97
N THR A 530 -27.32 17.44 -8.81
CA THR A 530 -26.21 18.30 -8.39
C THR A 530 -26.69 19.24 -7.30
N VAL A 531 -25.83 19.48 -6.32
CA VAL A 531 -26.02 20.39 -5.20
C VAL A 531 -24.99 21.50 -5.31
N GLU A 532 -25.42 22.76 -5.30
CA GLU A 532 -24.50 23.90 -5.20
C GLU A 532 -24.24 24.22 -3.73
N LEU A 533 -22.96 24.26 -3.35
CA LEU A 533 -22.48 24.57 -2.01
C LEU A 533 -21.14 25.28 -2.10
N ASP A 534 -21.12 26.57 -1.78
CA ASP A 534 -19.88 27.33 -1.70
C ASP A 534 -19.29 27.25 -0.30
N LEU A 535 -18.24 26.44 -0.15
CA LEU A 535 -17.45 26.39 1.08
C LEU A 535 -16.40 27.50 1.15
N GLU A 536 -16.41 28.46 0.23
CA GLU A 536 -15.45 29.56 0.11
C GLU A 536 -13.99 29.07 0.12
N ILE A 537 -13.72 27.95 -0.56
CA ILE A 537 -12.37 27.41 -0.75
C ILE A 537 -11.94 27.74 -2.17
N THR A 538 -11.62 29.01 -2.41
CA THR A 538 -11.20 29.51 -3.73
C THR A 538 -9.77 30.00 -3.66
N GLN A 539 -8.87 29.40 -4.46
CA GLN A 539 -7.43 29.73 -4.46
C GLN A 539 -6.77 29.67 -3.07
N GLU A 540 -7.28 28.77 -2.24
CA GLU A 540 -6.98 28.78 -0.83
C GLU A 540 -5.59 28.22 -0.54
N LYS A 541 -4.83 28.88 0.34
CA LYS A 541 -3.41 28.54 0.55
C LYS A 541 -3.29 27.25 1.35
N ALA A 542 -2.51 26.31 0.81
CA ALA A 542 -2.21 25.04 1.44
C ALA A 542 -0.70 24.83 1.63
N LEU A 543 -0.35 24.26 2.78
CA LEU A 543 0.99 23.77 3.08
C LEU A 543 0.94 22.24 3.06
N LEU A 544 1.47 21.66 1.99
CA LEU A 544 1.35 20.23 1.67
C LEU A 544 2.71 19.53 1.70
N GLY A 545 2.68 18.21 1.89
CA GLY A 545 3.86 17.35 1.99
C GLY A 545 4.53 17.37 3.36
N SER A 546 5.75 16.84 3.46
CA SER A 546 6.46 16.70 4.73
C SER A 546 7.56 17.74 4.90
N ARG A 547 7.36 18.72 5.79
CA ARG A 547 8.41 19.67 6.22
C ARG A 547 9.64 18.98 6.80
N LYS A 548 9.47 17.84 7.48
CA LYS A 548 10.57 17.15 8.16
C LYS A 548 11.58 16.55 7.17
N LEU A 549 11.10 16.08 6.02
CA LEU A 549 11.96 15.46 5.01
C LEU A 549 12.69 16.49 4.11
N THR A 550 12.15 17.71 4.02
CA THR A 550 12.62 18.73 3.06
C THR A 550 13.07 20.03 3.71
N GLY A 551 12.85 20.20 5.02
CA GLY A 551 13.01 21.44 5.78
C GLY A 551 11.85 22.42 5.66
N THR A 552 11.02 22.33 4.60
CA THR A 552 9.93 23.26 4.29
C THR A 552 8.71 22.54 3.72
N PHE A 553 7.51 22.92 4.15
CA PHE A 553 6.30 22.48 3.44
C PHE A 553 6.29 23.00 2.01
N GLY A 554 5.72 22.22 1.10
CA GLY A 554 5.43 22.71 -0.23
C GLY A 554 4.16 23.56 -0.19
N ARG A 555 4.14 24.63 -1.00
CA ARG A 555 3.03 25.58 -1.07
C ARG A 555 2.16 25.23 -2.26
N ALA A 556 0.85 25.26 -2.06
CA ALA A 556 -0.13 25.07 -3.12
C ALA A 556 -1.31 26.02 -2.95
N ARG A 557 -2.04 26.25 -4.04
CA ARG A 557 -3.37 26.88 -4.04
C ARG A 557 -4.40 25.84 -4.40
N CYS A 558 -5.45 25.77 -3.60
CA CYS A 558 -6.50 24.77 -3.71
C CYS A 558 -7.85 25.44 -3.99
N THR A 559 -8.61 24.93 -4.95
CA THR A 559 -9.96 25.41 -5.29
C THR A 559 -10.91 24.24 -5.28
N LEU A 560 -11.89 24.26 -4.36
CA LEU A 560 -12.95 23.26 -4.31
C LEU A 560 -14.12 23.72 -5.18
N SER A 561 -14.65 22.83 -6.00
CA SER A 561 -15.85 23.11 -6.79
C SER A 561 -17.04 23.38 -5.88
N LYS A 562 -17.92 24.29 -6.32
CA LYS A 562 -19.21 24.53 -5.67
C LYS A 562 -20.23 23.46 -6.00
N GLU A 563 -20.02 22.71 -7.07
CA GLU A 563 -20.93 21.68 -7.56
C GLU A 563 -20.58 20.32 -6.94
N PHE A 564 -21.50 19.81 -6.12
CA PHE A 564 -21.49 18.49 -5.52
C PHE A 564 -22.45 17.58 -6.29
N ARG A 565 -21.92 16.71 -7.14
CA ARG A 565 -22.72 15.78 -7.95
C ARG A 565 -23.06 14.54 -7.15
N ARG A 566 -24.32 14.10 -7.18
CA ARG A 566 -24.74 12.83 -6.59
C ARG A 566 -24.09 11.67 -7.37
N VAL A 567 -23.31 10.84 -6.68
CA VAL A 567 -22.64 9.65 -7.26
C VAL A 567 -23.38 8.35 -7.01
N GLY A 568 -24.39 8.37 -6.13
CA GLY A 568 -25.27 7.24 -5.86
C GLY A 568 -25.36 6.93 -4.37
N SER A 569 -25.86 5.74 -4.07
CA SER A 569 -26.01 5.24 -2.70
C SER A 569 -25.24 3.94 -2.56
N THR A 570 -24.54 3.77 -1.44
CA THR A 570 -23.91 2.50 -1.08
C THR A 570 -24.87 1.71 -0.21
N PRO A 571 -24.85 0.36 -0.26
CA PRO A 571 -25.70 -0.43 0.61
C PRO A 571 -25.24 -0.27 2.06
N SER A 572 -26.14 -0.55 3.01
CA SER A 572 -25.72 -0.71 4.40
C SER A 572 -24.67 -1.83 4.45
N PRO A 573 -23.54 -1.65 5.15
CA PRO A 573 -22.68 -2.76 5.49
C PRO A 573 -23.54 -3.85 6.13
N LEU A 574 -23.39 -5.10 5.67
CA LEU A 574 -24.16 -6.22 6.23
C LEU A 574 -23.81 -6.36 7.71
N GLN A 575 -24.71 -5.94 8.60
CA GLN A 575 -24.64 -6.32 10.02
C GLN A 575 -24.71 -7.85 10.10
N GLY A 576 -23.80 -8.44 10.87
CA GLY A 576 -23.67 -9.88 11.00
C GLY A 576 -25.01 -10.59 11.25
N SER A 577 -25.24 -11.65 10.48
CA SER A 577 -26.38 -12.57 10.50
C SER A 577 -27.59 -12.17 9.64
N THR A 578 -27.67 -12.76 8.45
CA THR A 578 -28.73 -13.74 8.18
C THR A 578 -28.23 -14.74 7.14
N LYS A 579 -28.64 -15.99 7.32
CA LYS A 579 -28.59 -17.05 6.32
C LYS A 579 -29.30 -16.61 5.04
N SER A 580 -28.59 -15.91 4.17
CA SER A 580 -28.73 -16.04 2.72
C SER A 580 -27.40 -16.70 2.32
N GLY A 581 -27.16 -17.98 2.59
CA GLY A 581 -28.01 -19.04 2.09
C GLY A 581 -28.09 -18.86 0.59
N ASP A 582 -26.94 -19.00 -0.09
CA ASP A 582 -26.79 -19.29 -1.53
C ASP A 582 -28.09 -19.03 -2.29
N ALA A 583 -28.52 -17.76 -2.32
CA ALA A 583 -29.62 -17.38 -3.16
C ALA A 583 -28.94 -17.47 -4.51
N SER A 584 -29.09 -18.64 -5.14
CA SER A 584 -28.65 -18.89 -6.50
C SER A 584 -29.33 -17.81 -7.32
N VAL A 585 -28.64 -16.67 -7.46
CA VAL A 585 -28.98 -15.68 -8.47
C VAL A 585 -28.98 -16.50 -9.73
N SER A 586 -30.16 -16.66 -10.32
CA SER A 586 -30.31 -17.35 -11.59
C SER A 586 -29.20 -16.82 -12.49
N SER A 587 -28.35 -17.71 -13.03
CA SER A 587 -27.21 -17.30 -13.87
C SER A 587 -27.60 -16.44 -15.07
N ARG A 588 -28.91 -16.24 -15.32
CA ARG A 588 -29.49 -15.37 -16.35
C ARG A 588 -29.43 -13.87 -16.02
N ASP A 589 -29.24 -13.45 -14.76
CA ASP A 589 -29.27 -12.02 -14.37
C ASP A 589 -27.88 -11.46 -13.97
N LEU A 590 -26.83 -12.28 -14.10
CA LEU A 590 -25.44 -11.87 -13.88
C LEU A 590 -24.89 -11.21 -15.14
N ILE A 591 -24.26 -10.05 -14.97
CA ILE A 591 -23.52 -9.35 -16.01
C ILE A 591 -22.02 -9.41 -15.71
N GLU A 592 -21.22 -9.59 -16.75
CA GLU A 592 -19.77 -9.48 -16.65
C GLU A 592 -19.33 -8.03 -16.86
N VAL A 593 -18.57 -7.49 -15.92
CA VAL A 593 -18.04 -6.13 -15.98
C VAL A 593 -16.56 -6.10 -15.60
N SER A 594 -15.86 -5.08 -16.09
CA SER A 594 -14.43 -4.88 -15.82
C SER A 594 -14.25 -3.84 -14.71
N LEU A 595 -13.51 -4.17 -13.65
CA LEU A 595 -13.13 -3.20 -12.61
C LEU A 595 -11.72 -2.70 -12.86
N TRP A 596 -11.56 -1.39 -13.01
CA TRP A 596 -10.28 -0.70 -13.14
C TRP A 596 -9.96 0.09 -11.88
N PHE A 597 -9.01 -0.37 -11.09
CA PHE A 597 -8.59 0.33 -9.87
C PHE A 597 -7.78 1.58 -10.22
N ILE A 598 -8.28 2.76 -9.87
CA ILE A 598 -7.64 4.06 -10.15
C ILE A 598 -6.85 4.59 -8.95
N SER A 599 -6.94 3.93 -7.80
CA SER A 599 -6.13 4.17 -6.60
C SER A 599 -5.68 2.83 -6.02
N ASP A 600 -4.72 2.86 -5.11
CA ASP A 600 -4.26 1.66 -4.42
C ASP A 600 -5.38 1.08 -3.54
N VAL A 601 -5.51 -0.25 -3.48
CA VAL A 601 -6.52 -0.94 -2.64
C VAL A 601 -5.86 -1.70 -1.52
N LEU A 602 -6.31 -1.45 -0.30
CA LEU A 602 -5.91 -2.19 0.89
C LEU A 602 -7.00 -3.22 1.23
N ALA A 603 -6.84 -4.45 0.76
CA ALA A 603 -7.76 -5.54 1.08
C ALA A 603 -7.20 -6.38 2.23
N ARG A 604 -8.00 -6.60 3.29
CA ARG A 604 -7.62 -7.51 4.39
C ARG A 604 -7.70 -8.96 3.94
N SER A 605 -6.72 -9.76 4.32
CA SER A 605 -6.75 -11.20 4.06
C SER A 605 -7.82 -11.88 4.90
N SER A 606 -8.57 -12.80 4.28
CA SER A 606 -9.45 -13.74 4.99
C SER A 606 -8.69 -14.74 5.87
N ALA A 607 -7.41 -15.00 5.58
CA ALA A 607 -6.59 -16.04 6.21
C ALA A 607 -5.55 -15.49 7.20
N LEU A 608 -5.69 -14.23 7.64
CA LEU A 608 -4.71 -13.53 8.49
C LEU A 608 -3.29 -13.53 7.88
N GLY A 609 -3.21 -13.57 6.53
CA GLY A 609 -1.99 -13.53 5.72
C GLY A 609 -1.83 -12.20 4.95
N PRO A 610 -0.90 -12.11 3.98
CA PRO A 610 -0.83 -10.95 3.09
C PRO A 610 -2.14 -10.83 2.33
N GLY A 611 -2.80 -9.68 2.47
CA GLY A 611 -4.02 -9.37 1.74
C GLY A 611 -3.74 -8.91 0.31
N GLY A 612 -4.79 -8.82 -0.50
CA GLY A 612 -4.70 -8.35 -1.88
C GLY A 612 -4.76 -9.45 -2.93
N THR A 613 -5.21 -10.66 -2.56
CA THR A 613 -5.63 -11.67 -3.53
C THR A 613 -7.01 -11.33 -4.11
N VAL A 614 -7.40 -11.99 -5.20
CA VAL A 614 -8.75 -11.86 -5.76
C VAL A 614 -9.83 -12.23 -4.73
N LYS A 615 -9.60 -13.27 -3.91
CA LYS A 615 -10.50 -13.65 -2.82
C LYS A 615 -10.63 -12.57 -1.74
N ASP A 616 -9.56 -11.86 -1.46
CA ASP A 616 -9.59 -10.76 -0.48
C ASP A 616 -10.36 -9.55 -1.04
N LEU A 617 -10.28 -9.31 -2.36
CA LEU A 617 -11.14 -8.33 -3.02
C LEU A 617 -12.61 -8.77 -2.96
N GLU A 618 -12.95 -10.00 -3.32
CA GLU A 618 -14.32 -10.54 -3.20
C GLU A 618 -14.86 -10.38 -1.77
N LEU A 619 -14.03 -10.65 -0.75
CA LEU A 619 -14.38 -10.41 0.64
C LEU A 619 -14.61 -8.93 0.95
N ALA A 620 -13.75 -8.03 0.45
CA ALA A 620 -13.88 -6.60 0.65
C ALA A 620 -15.18 -6.06 0.03
N PHE A 621 -15.55 -6.51 -1.17
CA PHE A 621 -16.83 -6.19 -1.80
C PHE A 621 -18.02 -6.75 -1.04
N ARG A 622 -17.93 -8.00 -0.56
CA ARG A 622 -18.97 -8.61 0.27
C ARG A 622 -19.21 -7.83 1.57
N ARG A 623 -18.14 -7.37 2.22
CA ARG A 623 -18.23 -6.49 3.40
C ARG A 623 -18.87 -5.14 3.07
N ALA A 624 -18.63 -4.62 1.87
CA ALA A 624 -19.30 -3.44 1.34
C ALA A 624 -20.72 -3.72 0.82
N GLY A 625 -21.30 -4.92 1.06
CA GLY A 625 -22.68 -5.27 0.73
C GLY A 625 -22.91 -5.71 -0.73
N ILE A 626 -21.86 -5.97 -1.51
CA ILE A 626 -21.96 -6.42 -2.91
C ILE A 626 -21.43 -7.84 -3.04
N SER A 627 -22.25 -8.72 -3.63
CA SER A 627 -21.84 -10.08 -3.96
C SER A 627 -21.34 -10.12 -5.39
N LEU A 628 -20.05 -10.34 -5.55
CA LEU A 628 -19.43 -10.54 -6.86
C LEU A 628 -18.56 -11.78 -6.88
N GLN A 629 -18.35 -12.31 -8.08
CA GLN A 629 -17.46 -13.44 -8.33
C GLN A 629 -16.44 -13.05 -9.40
N ALA A 630 -15.16 -13.27 -9.16
CA ALA A 630 -14.16 -13.06 -10.19
C ALA A 630 -14.26 -14.12 -11.29
N VAL A 631 -14.21 -13.68 -12.54
CA VAL A 631 -14.19 -14.58 -13.69
C VAL A 631 -12.80 -15.24 -13.74
N GLN A 632 -12.76 -16.57 -13.70
CA GLN A 632 -11.50 -17.32 -13.81
C GLN A 632 -11.18 -17.59 -15.29
N GLU A 633 -9.89 -17.59 -15.62
CA GLU A 633 -9.42 -18.10 -16.91
C GLU A 633 -9.73 -19.60 -16.99
N SER A 634 -10.60 -20.00 -17.92
CA SER A 634 -10.81 -21.39 -18.25
C SER A 634 -9.54 -21.95 -18.89
N SER A 635 -8.85 -22.85 -18.19
CA SER A 635 -7.65 -23.55 -18.64
C SER A 635 -7.91 -24.62 -19.71
N GLY A 636 -8.91 -24.41 -20.57
CA GLY A 636 -9.39 -25.37 -21.57
C GLY A 636 -9.27 -24.82 -22.99
N GLY A 637 -8.06 -24.78 -23.53
CA GLY A 637 -7.86 -24.77 -24.98
C GLY A 637 -8.10 -26.17 -25.52
N ASP A 638 -9.36 -26.60 -25.62
CA ASP A 638 -9.70 -27.77 -26.43
C ASP A 638 -9.86 -27.32 -27.88
N SER A 639 -8.73 -27.39 -28.58
CA SER A 639 -8.64 -27.37 -30.03
C SER A 639 -9.46 -28.52 -30.61
N ARG A 640 -10.74 -28.31 -30.90
CA ARG A 640 -11.56 -29.15 -31.79
C ARG A 640 -12.93 -28.53 -32.07
N LEU A 641 -12.99 -27.65 -33.06
CA LEU A 641 -14.14 -27.61 -33.97
C LEU A 641 -13.61 -27.69 -35.41
N PRO A 642 -14.24 -28.47 -36.29
CA PRO A 642 -13.67 -28.84 -37.59
C PRO A 642 -13.86 -27.71 -38.61
N CYS A 643 -12.80 -27.35 -39.33
CA CYS A 643 -12.89 -26.50 -40.51
C CYS A 643 -13.62 -27.25 -41.64
N PRO A 644 -14.52 -26.60 -42.41
CA PRO A 644 -14.96 -27.14 -43.69
C PRO A 644 -13.80 -27.13 -44.70
N GLU A 645 -13.90 -28.05 -45.66
CA GLU A 645 -12.86 -28.54 -46.55
C GLU A 645 -12.22 -27.47 -47.47
N GLN A 646 -10.90 -27.63 -47.58
CA GLN A 646 -10.02 -27.49 -48.76
C GLN A 646 -10.50 -26.68 -49.97
N ASP A 647 -9.72 -25.67 -50.33
CA ASP A 647 -9.27 -25.48 -51.70
C ASP A 647 -7.75 -25.28 -51.70
N GLU A 648 -7.07 -26.13 -52.46
CA GLU A 648 -5.62 -26.12 -52.67
C GLU A 648 -5.23 -25.08 -53.74
N GLU A 649 -4.14 -24.33 -53.50
CA GLU A 649 -2.91 -24.53 -54.27
C GLU A 649 -1.70 -23.88 -53.57
N PRO A 650 -0.53 -24.55 -53.54
CA PRO A 650 0.65 -24.14 -52.77
C PRO A 650 1.71 -23.48 -53.66
N CYS A 651 2.46 -22.49 -53.15
CA CYS A 651 3.88 -22.22 -53.51
C CYS A 651 4.49 -21.06 -52.70
N PRO A 652 5.84 -20.96 -52.59
CA PRO A 652 6.50 -21.02 -51.29
C PRO A 652 7.52 -19.89 -51.04
N SER A 653 8.22 -20.01 -49.91
CA SER A 653 9.48 -19.34 -49.53
C SER A 653 9.37 -17.94 -48.92
N GLY A 654 9.42 -17.93 -47.58
CA GLY A 654 9.70 -16.78 -46.76
C GLY A 654 10.05 -17.30 -45.37
N THR A 655 11.33 -17.23 -45.05
CA THR A 655 11.97 -17.70 -43.81
C THR A 655 11.14 -17.48 -42.56
N ASP A 656 10.98 -18.59 -41.83
CA ASP A 656 10.49 -18.76 -40.47
C ASP A 656 11.19 -17.77 -39.52
N ASP A 657 10.54 -16.65 -39.22
CA ASP A 657 10.85 -15.79 -38.08
C ASP A 657 9.66 -15.89 -37.12
N GLY A 658 9.76 -16.86 -36.21
CA GLY A 658 8.67 -17.32 -35.37
C GLY A 658 8.18 -16.25 -34.41
N THR A 659 6.94 -15.80 -34.59
CA THR A 659 5.95 -15.73 -33.51
C THR A 659 4.56 -15.87 -34.12
N ASP A 660 4.00 -17.07 -34.01
CA ASP A 660 2.61 -17.32 -34.36
C ASP A 660 1.67 -16.48 -33.44
N PRO A 661 0.81 -15.59 -33.97
CA PRO A 661 -0.16 -14.84 -33.16
C PRO A 661 -1.13 -15.75 -32.39
N ARG A 662 -1.18 -17.05 -32.69
CA ARG A 662 -2.05 -18.05 -32.05
C ARG A 662 -1.68 -18.44 -30.62
N ASN A 663 -0.57 -17.95 -30.04
CA ASN A 663 -0.17 -18.28 -28.66
C ASN A 663 -0.44 -17.16 -27.61
N ARG A 664 -1.27 -16.17 -27.96
CA ARG A 664 -1.56 -15.02 -27.09
C ARG A 664 -2.66 -15.35 -26.07
N LYS A 665 -2.41 -15.09 -24.79
CA LYS A 665 -3.38 -15.32 -23.70
C LYS A 665 -4.26 -14.08 -23.46
N HIS A 666 -5.58 -14.31 -23.38
CA HIS A 666 -6.56 -13.36 -22.84
C HIS A 666 -6.25 -13.10 -21.37
N ILE A 667 -6.14 -11.83 -20.95
CA ILE A 667 -5.88 -11.47 -19.55
C ILE A 667 -7.18 -11.06 -18.89
N VAL A 668 -7.76 -11.95 -18.07
CA VAL A 668 -9.00 -11.66 -17.34
C VAL A 668 -8.71 -10.91 -16.04
N THR A 669 -7.54 -11.12 -15.44
CA THR A 669 -7.10 -10.46 -14.20
C THR A 669 -5.64 -10.01 -14.32
N ALA A 670 -5.39 -8.73 -14.07
CA ALA A 670 -4.07 -8.12 -14.00
C ALA A 670 -3.92 -7.36 -12.68
N ILE A 671 -3.47 -8.06 -11.64
CA ILE A 671 -3.19 -7.48 -10.32
C ILE A 671 -1.68 -7.28 -10.16
N ARG A 672 -1.29 -6.11 -9.66
CA ARG A 672 0.05 -5.87 -9.13
C ARG A 672 -0.04 -5.40 -7.70
N HIS A 673 1.03 -5.61 -6.95
CA HIS A 673 1.12 -5.14 -5.58
C HIS A 673 2.22 -4.10 -5.45
N ARG A 674 2.03 -3.15 -4.54
CA ARG A 674 3.08 -2.24 -4.11
C ARG A 674 3.08 -2.07 -2.61
N ARG A 675 4.29 -1.88 -2.08
CA ARG A 675 4.52 -1.49 -0.70
C ARG A 675 4.11 -0.03 -0.49
N VAL A 676 3.31 0.21 0.53
CA VAL A 676 2.84 1.52 0.97
C VAL A 676 3.35 1.77 2.37
N ASP A 677 4.34 2.66 2.46
CA ASP A 677 4.81 3.20 3.73
C ASP A 677 4.22 4.60 3.86
N SER A 678 3.61 4.88 5.00
CA SER A 678 3.14 6.22 5.33
C SER A 678 3.93 6.73 6.52
N TRP A 679 3.92 8.04 6.73
CA TRP A 679 4.56 8.68 7.87
C TRP A 679 3.48 9.24 8.77
N SER A 680 3.58 9.06 10.09
CA SER A 680 2.67 9.72 11.03
C SER A 680 3.26 11.06 11.47
N PRO A 681 2.63 12.20 11.14
CA PRO A 681 3.10 13.50 11.61
C PRO A 681 2.99 13.64 13.13
N ALA A 682 1.98 13.01 13.75
CA ALA A 682 1.71 13.03 15.18
C ALA A 682 2.79 12.28 15.98
N ASP A 683 3.10 11.05 15.56
CA ASP A 683 4.03 10.16 16.29
C ASP A 683 5.50 10.37 15.92
N ASN A 684 5.76 11.17 14.88
CA ASN A 684 7.10 11.38 14.33
C ASN A 684 7.83 10.08 13.94
N VAL A 685 7.08 9.05 13.52
CA VAL A 685 7.62 7.75 13.08
C VAL A 685 6.93 7.27 11.79
N PRO A 686 7.58 6.37 11.03
CA PRO A 686 6.92 5.64 9.95
C PRO A 686 5.74 4.83 10.50
N ARG A 687 4.61 4.85 9.79
CA ARG A 687 3.49 3.93 9.99
C ARG A 687 3.84 2.56 9.41
N ALA A 688 3.12 1.54 9.86
CA ALA A 688 3.25 0.19 9.35
C ALA A 688 3.20 0.14 7.82
N THR A 689 4.18 -0.56 7.26
CA THR A 689 4.21 -0.94 5.86
C THR A 689 2.99 -1.79 5.54
N ARG A 690 2.24 -1.39 4.50
CA ARG A 690 1.10 -2.14 3.99
C ARG A 690 1.37 -2.63 2.58
N LEU A 691 0.89 -3.82 2.24
CA LEU A 691 0.83 -4.30 0.86
C LEU A 691 -0.50 -3.88 0.26
N ALA A 692 -0.47 -3.10 -0.82
CA ALA A 692 -1.67 -2.66 -1.52
C ALA A 692 -1.71 -3.23 -2.94
N ILE A 693 -2.91 -3.54 -3.43
CA ILE A 693 -3.13 -3.74 -4.85
C ILE A 693 -2.92 -2.39 -5.53
N GLN A 694 -2.00 -2.34 -6.47
CA GLN A 694 -1.56 -1.12 -7.11
C GLN A 694 -2.62 -0.57 -8.07
N ALA A 695 -2.80 0.76 -8.07
CA ALA A 695 -3.59 1.46 -9.09
C ALA A 695 -3.12 1.10 -10.52
N GLY A 696 -4.06 0.91 -11.44
CA GLY A 696 -3.86 0.32 -12.76
C GLY A 696 -4.17 -1.18 -12.81
N SER A 697 -4.42 -1.83 -11.67
CA SER A 697 -4.89 -3.22 -11.65
C SER A 697 -6.31 -3.32 -12.25
N VAL A 698 -6.56 -4.42 -12.97
CA VAL A 698 -7.86 -4.69 -13.61
C VAL A 698 -8.31 -6.11 -13.29
N ILE A 699 -9.60 -6.29 -13.01
CA ILE A 699 -10.23 -7.61 -12.84
C ILE A 699 -11.55 -7.66 -13.58
N ARG A 700 -11.89 -8.81 -14.17
CA ARG A 700 -13.25 -9.08 -14.65
C ARG A 700 -14.05 -9.81 -13.58
N ILE A 701 -15.27 -9.35 -13.35
CA ILE A 701 -16.16 -9.89 -12.34
C ILE A 701 -17.56 -10.10 -12.91
N SER A 702 -18.29 -11.05 -12.35
CA SER A 702 -19.71 -11.25 -12.55
C SER A 702 -20.46 -10.65 -11.36
N VAL A 703 -21.47 -9.83 -11.62
CA VAL A 703 -22.31 -9.16 -10.61
C VAL A 703 -23.76 -9.15 -11.07
N ALA A 704 -24.71 -9.14 -10.14
CA ALA A 704 -26.12 -9.00 -10.49
C ALA A 704 -26.39 -7.62 -11.12
N SER A 705 -27.17 -7.58 -12.20
CA SER A 705 -27.47 -6.34 -12.93
C SER A 705 -28.03 -5.22 -12.03
N GLU A 706 -28.88 -5.59 -11.07
CA GLU A 706 -29.45 -4.68 -10.06
C GLU A 706 -28.42 -4.03 -9.12
N GLN A 707 -27.25 -4.65 -8.95
CA GLN A 707 -26.16 -4.14 -8.09
C GLN A 707 -25.18 -3.24 -8.87
N LEU A 708 -25.35 -3.07 -10.19
CA LEU A 708 -24.41 -2.33 -11.03
C LEU A 708 -24.26 -0.86 -10.62
N ASP A 709 -25.37 -0.16 -10.38
CA ASP A 709 -25.35 1.25 -9.99
C ASP A 709 -24.75 1.44 -8.58
N THR A 710 -25.01 0.49 -7.70
CA THR A 710 -24.41 0.44 -6.36
C THR A 710 -22.90 0.20 -6.44
N LEU A 711 -22.45 -0.66 -7.35
CA LEU A 711 -21.04 -0.92 -7.62
C LEU A 711 -20.33 0.30 -8.22
N LYS A 712 -21.01 1.05 -9.10
CA LYS A 712 -20.51 2.34 -9.63
C LYS A 712 -20.36 3.36 -8.52
N ALA A 713 -21.36 3.52 -7.65
CA ALA A 713 -21.29 4.40 -6.48
C ALA A 713 -20.13 4.02 -5.55
N LEU A 714 -19.94 2.72 -5.30
CA LEU A 714 -18.81 2.20 -4.52
C LEU A 714 -17.46 2.51 -5.18
N GLY A 715 -17.39 2.62 -6.51
CA GLY A 715 -16.19 3.06 -7.24
C GLY A 715 -15.71 4.46 -6.82
N HIS A 716 -16.65 5.37 -6.55
CA HIS A 716 -16.37 6.72 -6.03
C HIS A 716 -16.08 6.70 -4.53
N VAL A 717 -16.71 5.82 -3.75
CA VAL A 717 -16.65 5.75 -2.27
C VAL A 717 -15.51 4.87 -1.75
N GLY A 718 -14.98 3.99 -2.58
CA GLY A 718 -13.82 3.15 -2.33
C GLY A 718 -14.16 1.85 -1.61
N VAL A 719 -13.38 0.79 -1.89
CA VAL A 719 -13.50 -0.53 -1.26
C VAL A 719 -12.22 -0.90 -0.49
N GLY A 720 -12.37 -1.68 0.58
CA GLY A 720 -11.26 -2.09 1.44
C GLY A 720 -11.01 -1.13 2.60
N GLU A 721 -9.76 -1.03 3.05
CA GLU A 721 -9.36 -0.24 4.21
C GLU A 721 -8.91 1.17 3.82
N LEU A 722 -9.01 2.11 4.77
CA LEU A 722 -8.56 3.51 4.64
C LEU A 722 -9.17 4.27 3.45
N THR A 723 -10.38 3.90 3.04
CA THR A 723 -11.13 4.56 1.95
C THR A 723 -11.41 6.06 2.19
N PRO A 724 -11.52 6.58 3.43
CA PRO A 724 -11.57 8.03 3.66
C PRO A 724 -10.27 8.77 3.26
N GLN A 725 -9.15 8.04 3.19
CA GLN A 725 -7.82 8.58 2.87
C GLN A 725 -7.45 8.42 1.38
N GLY A 726 -8.38 7.95 0.56
CA GLY A 726 -8.23 7.91 -0.91
C GLY A 726 -7.92 6.54 -1.50
N TYR A 727 -7.81 5.51 -0.65
CA TYR A 727 -7.63 4.12 -1.10
C TYR A 727 -8.93 3.54 -1.66
N GLY A 728 -8.81 2.53 -2.52
CA GLY A 728 -9.93 1.67 -2.90
C GLY A 728 -10.82 2.18 -4.04
N ARG A 729 -10.53 3.31 -4.68
CA ARG A 729 -11.27 3.86 -5.83
C ARG A 729 -11.09 3.02 -7.09
N PHE A 730 -12.17 2.84 -7.84
CA PHE A 730 -12.17 2.11 -9.12
C PHE A 730 -13.24 2.62 -10.08
N LYS A 731 -13.07 2.37 -11.38
CA LYS A 731 -14.09 2.52 -12.41
C LYS A 731 -14.71 1.18 -12.76
N VAL A 732 -16.01 1.18 -13.00
CA VAL A 732 -16.76 0.03 -13.47
C VAL A 732 -16.97 0.17 -14.97
N ASP A 733 -16.51 -0.82 -15.72
CA ASP A 733 -16.79 -1.02 -17.14
C ASP A 733 -16.46 0.20 -18.02
N SER A 734 -15.29 0.81 -17.77
CA SER A 734 -14.82 1.96 -18.54
C SER A 734 -14.74 1.63 -20.04
N HIS A 735 -15.21 2.56 -20.86
CA HIS A 735 -15.21 2.45 -22.31
C HIS A 735 -13.81 2.18 -22.88
N ALA A 736 -12.77 2.74 -22.25
CA ALA A 736 -11.38 2.48 -22.61
C ALA A 736 -11.03 0.99 -22.58
N LEU A 737 -11.56 0.23 -21.62
CA LEU A 737 -11.31 -1.22 -21.49
C LEU A 737 -12.14 -2.08 -22.43
N ARG A 738 -13.13 -1.51 -23.13
CA ARG A 738 -13.94 -2.21 -24.14
C ARG A 738 -13.35 -2.12 -25.54
N LYS A 739 -12.57 -1.06 -25.82
CA LYS A 739 -11.95 -0.86 -27.13
C LYS A 739 -10.78 -1.83 -27.37
N PRO A 740 -10.60 -2.35 -28.60
CA PRO A 740 -9.46 -3.23 -28.93
C PRO A 740 -8.12 -2.50 -28.93
N LYS A 741 -8.14 -1.22 -29.33
CA LYS A 741 -7.00 -0.32 -29.27
C LYS A 741 -7.42 1.09 -28.87
N LEU A 742 -6.49 1.82 -28.28
CA LEU A 742 -6.64 3.22 -27.90
C LEU A 742 -5.55 4.05 -28.60
N PRO A 743 -5.90 4.81 -29.64
CA PRO A 743 -4.99 5.76 -30.29
C PRO A 743 -4.88 7.03 -29.45
N LEU A 744 -3.67 7.33 -28.98
CA LEU A 744 -3.35 8.44 -28.07
C LEU A 744 -2.15 9.24 -28.58
N ILE A 745 -1.91 10.41 -27.99
CA ILE A 745 -0.68 11.19 -28.18
C ILE A 745 0.21 11.08 -26.95
N LYS A 746 1.47 10.69 -27.16
CA LYS A 746 2.50 10.68 -26.11
C LYS A 746 2.92 12.11 -25.80
N THR A 747 2.74 12.49 -24.54
CA THR A 747 3.16 13.81 -24.03
C THR A 747 4.57 13.75 -23.47
N VAL A 748 5.30 14.85 -23.63
CA VAL A 748 6.62 15.03 -23.00
C VAL A 748 6.40 15.54 -21.59
N SER A 749 7.15 14.99 -20.64
CA SER A 749 6.92 15.24 -19.21
C SER A 749 7.08 16.72 -18.78
N LYS A 750 7.76 17.56 -19.55
CA LYS A 750 7.89 19.01 -19.30
C LYS A 750 6.57 19.76 -19.55
N CYS A 751 5.72 19.24 -20.45
CA CYS A 751 4.44 19.87 -20.81
C CYS A 751 3.43 19.90 -19.65
N PHE A 752 3.69 19.18 -18.54
CA PHE A 752 2.84 19.18 -17.34
C PHE A 752 3.01 20.44 -16.48
N THR A 753 4.09 21.21 -16.68
CA THR A 753 4.39 22.43 -15.91
C THR A 753 4.46 23.68 -16.78
N ASP A 754 4.58 23.52 -18.10
CA ASP A 754 4.70 24.63 -19.04
C ASP A 754 3.33 25.27 -19.29
N SER A 755 2.94 26.24 -18.47
CA SER A 755 1.69 26.99 -18.62
C SER A 755 1.74 28.06 -19.73
N GLY A 756 2.80 28.11 -20.55
CA GLY A 756 3.17 29.30 -21.32
C GLY A 756 3.41 29.16 -22.82
N SER A 757 3.17 28.01 -23.48
CA SER A 757 3.55 27.90 -24.90
C SER A 757 2.64 27.07 -25.82
N GLU A 758 1.35 26.90 -25.51
CA GLU A 758 0.43 26.18 -26.41
C GLU A 758 -0.90 26.91 -26.68
N THR A 759 -1.10 28.15 -26.21
CA THR A 759 -2.26 29.01 -26.59
C THR A 759 -2.16 29.65 -27.98
N ARG A 760 -1.23 29.17 -28.82
CA ARG A 760 -1.21 29.45 -30.26
C ARG A 760 -0.97 28.16 -31.01
N GLN A 761 -2.04 27.42 -31.27
CA GLN A 761 -2.24 26.65 -32.50
C GLN A 761 -3.70 26.25 -32.62
#